data_AF-A0A7X8I581-F1
#
_entry.id   AF-A0A7X8I581-F1
#
_cell.length_a   1.000
_cell.length_b   1.000
_cell.length_c   1.000
_cell.angle_alpha   90.00
_cell.angle_beta   90.00
_cell.angle_gamma   90.00
#
_symmetry.space_group_name_H-M   'P 1'
#
loop_
_entity.id
_entity.type
_entity.pdbx_description
1 polymer ?
#
loop_
_entity_poly.entity_id
_entity_poly.type
_entity_poly.pdbx_seq_one_letter_code
_entity_poly.pdbx_strand_id
1 'polypeptide(L)'
;MPFTTKGQDVLKANLVNDIVVYNSFNDSLLSELILSGFNEFRNKSRLDSLQQNQFLKSAATELLNFKKNRENAQNRSYNQQEALRDLLIKNGGSGIGFEISGITTIDRGSSVITYQNLASNIVVSELIKPNISKQLSEKTFVLAGVACELSDDGNQLLYCIVVGGYLSENKGVNHISELSYQPYKNRVKLKPYDSRECKRLERLSDYYPEIYESLKIDNGELIFDIPSNRHFKSFASDEKSGVVVDVFMYEQFLNPQYNIVDYAEVGRGYLTKEIKLSTTPSKKGKKRQPPVLEQISFGKMPSLPSGNYELNLILTQNGTACAIIPPYYIEKISGDYKSELQLLADTITINADFAYNPVSDTIVRNIRIPFKVKEYSYEDDEIDKLLSYLDEFNTVVKRVKVTAYSSIEGNVKENKMLQSKRAETVVDALKRRQKEGLISEIVTKANWEQFKVDILSTDYSFLATETLEAAQEYIKTHNLNIELEPILSNHRYAQIDIEVINDIADEKEEAFVVRRFNNAIESKDLPLALAVQKYIIKSILDGRYPANFIEKLNIPFERPFAGMLMNSLYIKIMSEGGEIINYTKQIEELHKLNPQNEYILYNILVLKVLDCNTLVRSEVDKIQEQIQSLYYKTFTKNAVDILNMSFQIKIIQLADSVRNGEQFKQAAISRIKKTFDSRGESPENALSIASFFIDIEDYSYAKQILDPYIFDNNYDSNLAFCWVSLCSVFPENLLTRQFAKVIEQLYEQDSLKLCDLFSKKHLTITVLENPDVKKLFLEKCECDLLLDNN
;
A
#
# COMPACT_ATOMS: atom_id res chain seq x y z
N MET A 1 -1.49 22.05 6.41
CA MET A 1 -2.20 23.34 6.35
C MET A 1 -2.31 23.88 7.77
N PRO A 2 -1.87 25.11 8.09
CA PRO A 2 -2.02 25.63 9.44
C PRO A 2 -3.47 26.14 9.62
N PHE A 3 -4.18 25.53 10.56
CA PHE A 3 -5.49 26.01 10.98
C PHE A 3 -5.33 27.34 11.73
N THR A 4 -6.17 28.30 11.38
CA THR A 4 -6.43 29.54 12.09
C THR A 4 -6.90 29.24 13.52
N THR A 5 -6.09 29.58 14.52
CA THR A 5 -6.41 29.41 15.93
C THR A 5 -7.37 30.51 16.40
N LYS A 6 -8.49 30.11 17.02
CA LYS A 6 -9.41 31.01 17.74
C LYS A 6 -8.71 31.48 19.02
N GLY A 7 -8.99 32.71 19.47
CA GLY A 7 -8.32 33.36 20.61
C GLY A 7 -8.35 32.63 21.98
N GLN A 8 -9.10 31.53 22.13
CA GLN A 8 -9.02 30.64 23.30
C GLN A 8 -7.73 29.79 23.34
N ASP A 9 -7.18 29.40 22.18
CA ASP A 9 -5.96 28.59 22.12
C ASP A 9 -4.70 29.39 22.48
N VAL A 10 -4.70 30.71 22.25
CA VAL A 10 -3.57 31.60 22.56
C VAL A 10 -3.50 31.90 24.06
N LEU A 11 -4.64 32.06 24.75
CA LEU A 11 -4.67 32.20 26.22
C LEU A 11 -4.29 30.89 26.92
N LYS A 12 -4.72 29.74 26.39
CA LYS A 12 -4.31 28.41 26.89
C LYS A 12 -2.81 28.17 26.72
N ALA A 13 -2.20 28.58 25.60
CA ALA A 13 -0.76 28.42 25.36
C ALA A 13 0.11 29.14 26.41
N ASN A 14 -0.39 30.25 26.99
CA ASN A 14 0.33 30.97 28.05
C ASN A 14 0.23 30.26 29.41
N LEU A 15 -0.94 29.72 29.77
CA LEU A 15 -1.20 29.10 31.08
C LEU A 15 -0.47 27.77 31.31
N VAL A 16 -0.14 27.04 30.24
CA VAL A 16 0.51 25.72 30.32
C VAL A 16 1.95 25.79 30.84
N ASN A 17 2.62 26.93 30.62
CA ASN A 17 3.94 27.24 31.15
C ASN A 17 3.90 27.95 32.51
N ASP A 18 2.72 28.18 33.07
CA ASP A 18 2.60 28.78 34.40
C ASP A 18 3.18 27.85 35.47
N ILE A 19 3.72 28.50 36.49
CA ILE A 19 4.31 27.86 37.65
C ILE A 19 3.18 27.28 38.52
N VAL A 20 3.38 26.06 39.00
CA VAL A 20 2.48 25.47 39.99
C VAL A 20 2.70 26.16 41.33
N VAL A 21 1.71 26.92 41.79
CA VAL A 21 1.74 27.67 43.05
C VAL A 21 0.56 27.25 43.93
N TYR A 22 0.80 26.95 45.20
CA TYR A 22 -0.20 26.42 46.13
C TYR A 22 -1.50 27.24 46.19
N ASN A 23 -1.38 28.56 46.38
CA ASN A 23 -2.55 29.46 46.53
C ASN A 23 -3.34 29.71 45.23
N SER A 24 -2.81 29.30 44.07
CA SER A 24 -3.43 29.47 42.76
C SER A 24 -3.38 28.18 41.95
N PHE A 25 -3.48 27.04 42.63
CA PHE A 25 -3.46 25.73 42.00
C PHE A 25 -4.69 25.54 41.11
N ASN A 26 -4.44 25.16 39.86
CA ASN A 26 -5.44 24.95 38.83
C ASN A 26 -5.51 23.44 38.52
N ASP A 27 -6.33 22.74 39.30
CA ASP A 27 -6.58 21.30 39.17
C ASP A 27 -7.13 20.95 37.78
N SER A 28 -7.96 21.83 37.22
CA SER A 28 -8.65 21.62 35.95
C SER A 28 -7.69 21.69 34.77
N LEU A 29 -6.77 22.66 34.77
CA LEU A 29 -5.69 22.75 33.78
C LEU A 29 -4.76 21.53 33.87
N LEU A 30 -4.34 21.14 35.07
CA LEU A 30 -3.49 19.97 35.24
C LEU A 30 -4.18 18.68 34.77
N SER A 31 -5.47 18.53 35.08
CA SER A 31 -6.29 17.39 34.65
C SER A 31 -6.38 17.29 33.13
N GLU A 32 -6.63 18.42 32.44
CA GLU A 32 -6.67 18.49 30.98
C GLU A 32 -5.33 18.09 30.35
N LEU A 33 -4.21 18.56 30.93
CA LEU A 33 -2.86 18.24 30.45
C LEU A 33 -2.49 16.76 30.68
N ILE A 34 -2.82 16.18 31.82
CA ILE A 34 -2.62 14.76 32.10
C ILE A 34 -3.42 13.91 31.09
N LEU A 35 -4.69 14.25 30.88
CA LEU A 35 -5.55 13.55 29.91
C LEU A 35 -5.01 13.68 28.49
N SER A 36 -4.54 14.87 28.10
CA SER A 36 -3.89 15.12 26.81
C SER A 36 -2.66 14.24 26.61
N GLY A 37 -1.80 14.09 27.62
CA GLY A 37 -0.62 13.23 27.55
C GLY A 37 -0.97 11.74 27.40
N PHE A 38 -1.97 11.23 28.12
CA PHE A 38 -2.45 9.86 27.88
C PHE A 38 -3.08 9.69 26.49
N ASN A 39 -3.78 10.70 26.01
CA ASN A 39 -4.34 10.70 24.67
C ASN A 39 -3.27 10.73 23.58
N GLU A 40 -2.11 11.35 23.81
CA GLU A 40 -0.97 11.24 22.89
C GLU A 40 -0.49 9.78 22.75
N PHE A 41 -0.37 9.06 23.87
CA PHE A 41 -0.04 7.63 23.87
C PHE A 41 -1.10 6.79 23.14
N ARG A 42 -2.38 7.04 23.41
CA ARG A 42 -3.50 6.31 22.78
C ARG A 42 -3.59 6.59 21.28
N ASN A 43 -3.44 7.85 20.86
CA ASN A 43 -3.47 8.24 19.46
C ASN A 43 -2.28 7.64 18.68
N LYS A 44 -1.07 7.62 19.27
CA LYS A 44 0.09 6.89 18.70
C LYS A 44 -0.19 5.40 18.50
N SER A 45 -1.06 4.83 19.34
CA SER A 45 -1.51 3.43 19.29
C SER A 45 -2.80 3.24 18.48
N ARG A 46 -3.30 4.27 17.79
CA ARG A 46 -4.57 4.28 17.03
C ARG A 46 -5.81 3.87 17.86
N LEU A 47 -5.84 4.32 19.10
CA LEU A 47 -6.98 4.14 20.01
C LEU A 47 -7.73 5.46 20.18
N ASP A 48 -9.02 5.36 20.49
CA ASP A 48 -9.85 6.52 20.79
C ASP A 48 -9.30 7.33 21.97
N SER A 49 -9.30 8.65 21.84
CA SER A 49 -8.96 9.55 22.94
C SER A 49 -9.99 9.43 24.07
N LEU A 50 -9.48 9.36 25.30
CA LEU A 50 -10.23 9.46 26.54
C LEU A 50 -10.91 10.83 26.64
N GLN A 51 -12.20 10.81 26.97
CA GLN A 51 -12.99 12.01 27.27
C GLN A 51 -13.19 12.16 28.77
N GLN A 52 -13.18 13.42 29.24
CA GLN A 52 -13.51 13.72 30.62
C GLN A 52 -14.97 13.31 30.91
N ASN A 53 -15.18 12.52 31.96
CA ASN A 53 -16.50 12.12 32.43
C ASN A 53 -16.69 12.57 33.89
N GLN A 54 -17.84 13.16 34.18
CA GLN A 54 -18.13 13.75 35.49
C GLN A 54 -18.32 12.69 36.58
N PHE A 55 -18.97 11.56 36.26
CA PHE A 55 -19.14 10.45 37.20
C PHE A 55 -17.78 9.87 37.62
N LEU A 56 -16.89 9.62 36.66
CA LEU A 56 -15.53 9.14 36.94
C LEU A 56 -14.70 10.20 37.67
N LYS A 57 -14.89 11.50 37.39
CA LYS A 57 -14.21 12.58 38.12
C LYS A 57 -14.61 12.56 39.60
N SER A 58 -15.90 12.45 39.90
CA SER A 58 -16.41 12.33 41.27
C SER A 58 -15.85 11.10 41.98
N ALA A 59 -15.80 9.95 41.30
CA ALA A 59 -15.20 8.73 41.84
C ALA A 59 -13.70 8.90 42.14
N ALA A 60 -12.95 9.54 41.24
CA ALA A 60 -11.53 9.84 41.43
C ALA A 60 -11.30 10.77 42.64
N THR A 61 -12.14 11.78 42.84
CA THR A 61 -12.06 12.68 44.00
C THR A 61 -12.33 11.94 45.31
N GLU A 62 -13.34 11.07 45.37
CA GLU A 62 -13.63 10.30 46.60
C GLU A 62 -12.51 9.28 46.90
N LEU A 63 -11.91 8.64 45.89
CA LEU A 63 -10.74 7.77 46.08
C LEU A 63 -9.52 8.54 46.60
N LEU A 64 -9.25 9.72 46.04
CA LEU A 64 -8.16 10.57 46.46
C LEU A 64 -8.30 10.95 47.94
N ASN A 65 -9.49 11.39 48.34
CA ASN A 65 -9.83 11.70 49.73
C ASN A 65 -9.73 10.49 50.65
N PHE A 66 -10.20 9.33 50.21
CA PHE A 66 -10.10 8.08 50.97
C PHE A 66 -8.64 7.69 51.22
N LYS A 67 -7.76 7.87 50.22
CA LYS A 67 -6.32 7.60 50.34
C LYS A 67 -5.62 8.59 51.26
N LYS A 68 -5.89 9.89 51.14
CA LYS A 68 -5.38 10.93 52.03
C LYS A 68 -5.71 10.62 53.50
N ASN A 69 -6.94 10.20 53.77
CA ASN A 69 -7.37 9.85 55.13
C ASN A 69 -6.79 8.53 55.65
N ARG A 70 -6.39 7.61 54.76
CA ARG A 70 -5.86 6.29 55.15
C ARG A 70 -4.34 6.28 55.36
N GLU A 71 -3.58 7.16 54.71
CA GLU A 71 -2.16 7.36 55.07
C GLU A 71 -1.99 7.74 56.57
N ASN A 72 -3.05 8.32 57.18
CA ASN A 72 -3.12 8.61 58.61
C ASN A 72 -3.52 7.42 59.50
N ALA A 73 -3.93 6.27 58.95
CA ALA A 73 -4.43 5.12 59.68
C ALA A 73 -3.67 3.83 59.30
N GLN A 74 -2.66 3.46 60.11
CA GLN A 74 -1.97 2.18 60.00
C GLN A 74 -2.94 1.00 60.22
N ASN A 75 -3.56 0.42 59.17
CA ASN A 75 -3.92 -1.01 59.15
C ASN A 75 -4.52 -1.58 57.83
N ARG A 76 -4.25 -2.88 57.65
CA ARG A 76 -4.78 -3.92 56.72
C ARG A 76 -4.44 -3.85 55.23
N SER A 77 -4.18 -5.03 54.66
CA SER A 77 -4.08 -5.35 53.23
C SER A 77 -5.17 -4.62 52.44
N TYR A 78 -4.78 -3.73 51.54
CA TYR A 78 -5.66 -2.94 50.69
C TYR A 78 -5.60 -3.49 49.27
N ASN A 79 -6.69 -4.11 48.80
CA ASN A 79 -6.83 -4.42 47.39
C ASN A 79 -7.42 -3.20 46.68
N GLN A 80 -6.57 -2.47 45.96
CA GLN A 80 -6.92 -1.23 45.26
C GLN A 80 -8.08 -1.43 44.27
N GLN A 81 -8.12 -2.55 43.56
CA GLN A 81 -9.15 -2.83 42.56
C GLN A 81 -10.51 -3.15 43.20
N GLU A 82 -10.54 -3.84 44.34
CA GLU A 82 -11.78 -4.08 45.09
C GLU A 82 -12.34 -2.77 45.66
N ALA A 83 -11.48 -1.92 46.22
CA ALA A 83 -11.91 -0.63 46.75
C ALA A 83 -12.47 0.28 45.64
N LEU A 84 -11.83 0.31 44.47
CA LEU A 84 -12.37 1.01 43.29
C LEU A 84 -13.74 0.45 42.90
N ARG A 85 -13.87 -0.88 42.78
CA ARG A 85 -15.12 -1.54 42.39
C ARG A 85 -16.26 -1.16 43.34
N ASP A 86 -16.03 -1.31 44.65
CA ASP A 86 -17.03 -1.03 45.69
C ASP A 86 -17.45 0.44 45.66
N LEU A 87 -16.49 1.35 45.46
CA LEU A 87 -16.77 2.78 45.38
C LEU A 87 -17.58 3.15 44.13
N LEU A 88 -17.22 2.61 42.97
CA LEU A 88 -17.96 2.83 41.74
C LEU A 88 -19.41 2.33 41.90
N ILE A 89 -19.62 1.14 42.48
CA ILE A 89 -20.96 0.60 42.74
C ILE A 89 -21.74 1.49 43.71
N LYS A 90 -21.11 1.91 44.83
CA LYS A 90 -21.73 2.80 45.82
C LYS A 90 -22.22 4.11 45.21
N ASN A 91 -21.51 4.64 44.20
CA ASN A 91 -21.85 5.87 43.52
C ASN A 91 -22.79 5.70 42.30
N GLY A 92 -23.39 4.52 42.13
CA GLY A 92 -24.34 4.25 41.04
C GLY A 92 -23.68 3.82 39.72
N GLY A 93 -22.42 3.37 39.76
CA GLY A 93 -21.72 2.72 38.67
C GLY A 93 -21.77 1.20 38.73
N SER A 94 -21.09 0.55 37.78
CA SER A 94 -21.08 -0.91 37.62
C SER A 94 -19.91 -1.60 38.31
N GLY A 95 -18.92 -0.83 38.78
CA GLY A 95 -17.64 -1.38 39.23
C GLY A 95 -16.64 -1.66 38.09
N ILE A 96 -16.99 -1.34 36.85
CA ILE A 96 -16.11 -1.49 35.67
C ILE A 96 -15.23 -0.25 35.53
N GLY A 97 -13.92 -0.44 35.62
CA GLY A 97 -12.91 0.59 35.43
C GLY A 97 -11.59 0.20 36.07
N PHE A 98 -10.59 1.05 35.93
CA PHE A 98 -9.32 0.92 36.64
C PHE A 98 -8.81 2.27 37.14
N GLU A 99 -7.95 2.22 38.14
CA GLU A 99 -7.39 3.40 38.79
C GLU A 99 -5.90 3.55 38.48
N ILE A 100 -5.49 4.77 38.18
CA ILE A 100 -4.10 5.23 38.16
C ILE A 100 -3.98 6.29 39.25
N SER A 101 -3.16 6.05 40.27
CA SER A 101 -3.00 7.00 41.38
C SER A 101 -1.57 7.05 41.86
N GLY A 102 -1.14 8.20 42.34
CA GLY A 102 0.18 8.35 42.91
C GLY A 102 0.38 9.67 43.60
N ILE A 103 1.60 9.84 44.09
CA ILE A 103 2.09 11.07 44.70
C ILE A 103 3.31 11.49 43.90
N THR A 104 3.39 12.77 43.54
CA THR A 104 4.58 13.35 42.91
C THR A 104 5.03 14.58 43.66
N THR A 105 6.34 14.79 43.76
CA THR A 105 6.91 15.96 44.41
C THR A 105 6.86 17.17 43.47
N ILE A 106 6.43 18.31 43.98
CA ILE A 106 6.41 19.61 43.27
C ILE A 106 7.69 20.39 43.56
N ASP A 107 8.32 20.19 44.72
CA ASP A 107 9.48 20.98 45.15
C ASP A 107 10.78 20.18 45.42
N ARG A 108 11.88 20.68 44.84
CA ARG A 108 13.28 20.37 45.18
C ARG A 108 14.10 21.67 45.17
N GLY A 109 13.69 22.71 45.90
CA GLY A 109 14.48 23.93 46.08
C GLY A 109 14.36 24.92 44.91
N SER A 110 15.49 25.38 44.34
CA SER A 110 15.54 26.52 43.40
C SER A 110 14.96 26.27 41.99
N SER A 111 14.37 25.11 41.73
CA SER A 111 13.79 24.75 40.43
C SER A 111 12.26 24.89 40.44
N VAL A 112 11.76 25.77 39.58
CA VAL A 112 10.34 26.03 39.37
C VAL A 112 9.72 24.95 38.46
N ILE A 113 8.62 24.31 38.88
CA ILE A 113 7.87 23.34 38.06
C ILE A 113 6.63 23.98 37.43
N THR A 114 6.46 23.77 36.12
CA THR A 114 5.29 24.24 35.36
C THR A 114 4.20 23.16 35.30
N TYR A 115 2.97 23.54 34.98
CA TYR A 115 1.87 22.57 34.77
C TYR A 115 2.21 21.54 33.69
N GLN A 116 2.82 21.96 32.58
CA GLN A 116 3.26 21.05 31.52
C GLN A 116 4.27 20.02 32.01
N ASN A 117 5.29 20.46 32.75
CA ASN A 117 6.34 19.58 33.26
C ASN A 117 5.76 18.59 34.27
N LEU A 118 4.88 19.05 35.16
CA LEU A 118 4.21 18.21 36.14
C LEU A 118 3.33 17.15 35.49
N ALA A 119 2.49 17.53 34.53
CA ALA A 119 1.66 16.60 33.76
C ALA A 119 2.51 15.58 33.00
N SER A 120 3.56 16.04 32.31
CA SER A 120 4.47 15.17 31.54
C SER A 120 5.17 14.16 32.45
N ASN A 121 5.62 14.58 33.64
CA ASN A 121 6.23 13.69 34.62
C ASN A 121 5.26 12.59 35.09
N ILE A 122 4.02 12.95 35.42
CA ILE A 122 2.97 12.00 35.83
C ILE A 122 2.69 11.01 34.70
N VAL A 123 2.44 11.51 33.49
CA VAL A 123 2.10 10.67 32.34
C VAL A 123 3.24 9.69 32.03
N VAL A 124 4.48 10.16 31.98
CA VAL A 124 5.65 9.31 31.72
C VAL A 124 5.85 8.29 32.84
N SER A 125 5.75 8.69 34.12
CA SER A 125 5.94 7.77 35.24
C SER A 125 4.90 6.66 35.28
N GLU A 126 3.66 6.95 34.88
CA GLU A 126 2.58 5.97 34.85
C GLU A 126 2.65 5.09 33.59
N LEU A 127 3.00 5.63 32.42
CA LEU A 127 3.11 4.86 31.18
C LEU A 127 4.27 3.85 31.18
N ILE A 128 5.33 4.10 31.95
CA ILE A 128 6.44 3.14 32.11
C ILE A 128 5.97 1.85 32.82
N LYS A 129 4.87 1.90 33.58
CA LYS A 129 4.33 0.73 34.29
C LYS A 129 3.59 -0.20 33.30
N PRO A 130 4.01 -1.47 33.10
CA PRO A 130 3.45 -2.34 32.07
C PRO A 130 1.97 -2.68 32.25
N ASN A 131 1.48 -2.73 33.50
CA ASN A 131 0.06 -2.95 33.78
C ASN A 131 -0.80 -1.76 33.34
N ILE A 132 -0.34 -0.53 33.61
CA ILE A 132 -1.06 0.69 33.26
C ILE A 132 -1.09 0.89 31.75
N SER A 133 0.05 0.75 31.06
CA SER A 133 0.09 0.85 29.59
C SER A 133 -0.78 -0.21 28.92
N LYS A 134 -0.83 -1.44 29.46
CA LYS A 134 -1.76 -2.48 29.01
C LYS A 134 -3.23 -2.08 29.22
N GLN A 135 -3.60 -1.58 30.40
CA GLN A 135 -4.98 -1.16 30.69
C GLN A 135 -5.40 0.06 29.86
N LEU A 136 -4.49 1.01 29.61
CA LEU A 136 -4.70 2.14 28.70
C LEU A 136 -4.77 1.72 27.23
N SER A 137 -4.46 0.47 26.89
CA SER A 137 -4.65 -0.08 25.55
C SER A 137 -6.02 -0.71 25.34
N GLU A 138 -6.88 -0.71 26.38
CA GLU A 138 -8.26 -1.21 26.27
C GLU A 138 -9.09 -0.29 25.37
N LYS A 139 -9.77 -0.89 24.38
CA LYS A 139 -10.49 -0.16 23.33
C LYS A 139 -11.79 0.44 23.84
N THR A 140 -12.48 -0.29 24.71
CA THR A 140 -13.79 0.14 25.26
C THR A 140 -13.67 1.22 26.33
N PHE A 141 -12.45 1.46 26.84
CA PHE A 141 -12.20 2.50 27.82
C PHE A 141 -11.92 3.83 27.13
N VAL A 142 -12.99 4.60 26.95
CA VAL A 142 -13.00 5.89 26.24
C VAL A 142 -13.29 7.08 27.17
N LEU A 143 -13.48 6.83 28.47
CA LEU A 143 -13.83 7.84 29.47
C LEU A 143 -12.78 7.87 30.59
N ALA A 144 -12.54 9.06 31.14
CA ALA A 144 -11.67 9.23 32.30
C ALA A 144 -12.16 10.35 33.23
N GLY A 145 -11.86 10.22 34.51
CA GLY A 145 -11.99 11.25 35.51
C GLY A 145 -10.66 11.48 36.20
N VAL A 146 -10.20 12.72 36.27
CA VAL A 146 -8.94 13.10 36.90
C VAL A 146 -9.24 13.99 38.11
N ALA A 147 -8.62 13.67 39.23
CA ALA A 147 -8.64 14.45 40.46
C ALA A 147 -7.19 14.66 40.93
N CYS A 148 -6.85 15.91 41.25
CA CYS A 148 -5.54 16.33 41.70
C CYS A 148 -5.69 17.24 42.91
N GLU A 149 -4.87 17.04 43.94
CA GLU A 149 -4.87 17.86 45.16
C GLU A 149 -3.43 18.04 45.65
N LEU A 150 -3.12 19.24 46.14
CA LEU A 150 -1.84 19.50 46.80
C LEU A 150 -1.88 19.03 48.24
N SER A 151 -0.76 18.50 48.74
CA SER A 151 -0.57 18.25 50.16
C SER A 151 -0.65 19.54 50.96
N ASP A 152 -0.98 19.45 52.25
CA ASP A 152 -1.18 20.63 53.11
C ASP A 152 0.09 21.50 53.25
N ASP A 153 1.28 20.93 52.99
CA ASP A 153 2.57 21.64 52.96
C ASP A 153 2.94 22.19 51.57
N GLY A 154 2.13 21.94 50.54
CA GLY A 154 2.30 22.38 49.16
C GLY A 154 3.44 21.71 48.38
N ASN A 155 4.17 20.77 48.99
CA ASN A 155 5.37 20.17 48.40
C ASN A 155 5.07 18.95 47.53
N GLN A 156 3.90 18.33 47.69
CA GLN A 156 3.49 17.12 46.98
C GLN A 156 2.15 17.33 46.31
N LEU A 157 1.97 16.65 45.18
CA LEU A 157 0.69 16.49 44.51
C LEU A 157 0.24 15.04 44.69
N LEU A 158 -0.96 14.86 45.23
CA LEU A 158 -1.69 13.61 45.14
C LEU A 158 -2.58 13.66 43.90
N TYR A 159 -2.59 12.58 43.12
CA TYR A 159 -3.48 12.45 41.97
C TYR A 159 -4.15 11.09 41.93
N CYS A 160 -5.38 11.08 41.43
CA CYS A 160 -6.17 9.90 41.14
C CYS A 160 -6.84 10.09 39.78
N ILE A 161 -6.68 9.11 38.92
CA ILE A 161 -7.30 9.03 37.60
C ILE A 161 -8.10 7.72 37.59
N VAL A 162 -9.40 7.82 37.33
CA VAL A 162 -10.26 6.66 37.12
C VAL A 162 -10.59 6.59 35.63
N VAL A 163 -10.28 5.48 35.00
CA VAL A 163 -10.51 5.24 33.57
C VAL A 163 -11.57 4.15 33.41
N GLY A 164 -12.50 4.36 32.49
CA GLY A 164 -13.64 3.49 32.25
C GLY A 164 -14.22 3.65 30.85
N GLY A 165 -15.38 3.04 30.62
CA GLY A 165 -16.11 3.08 29.34
C GLY A 165 -17.60 3.36 29.55
N TYR A 166 -18.40 3.20 28.49
CA TYR A 166 -19.85 3.44 28.57
C TYR A 166 -20.57 2.54 29.58
N LEU A 167 -20.01 1.36 29.86
CA LEU A 167 -20.55 0.42 30.86
C LEU A 167 -20.17 0.75 32.30
N SER A 168 -19.37 1.80 32.56
CA SER A 168 -18.96 2.19 33.91
C SER A 168 -20.08 2.83 34.72
N GLU A 169 -20.98 3.55 34.07
CA GLU A 169 -22.21 4.10 34.68
C GLU A 169 -23.31 3.02 34.70
N ASN A 170 -24.11 2.95 35.76
CA ASN A 170 -25.11 1.90 35.93
C ASN A 170 -26.49 2.45 36.32
N LYS A 171 -26.87 3.59 35.73
CA LYS A 171 -28.10 4.34 36.09
C LYS A 171 -29.38 3.50 35.96
N GLY A 172 -29.44 2.62 34.96
CA GLY A 172 -30.62 1.84 34.64
C GLY A 172 -30.99 0.74 35.64
N VAL A 173 -30.07 0.33 36.52
CA VAL A 173 -30.36 -0.69 37.55
C VAL A 173 -31.54 -0.29 38.45
N ASN A 174 -31.71 1.01 38.70
CA ASN A 174 -32.78 1.54 39.53
C ASN A 174 -34.15 1.51 38.84
N HIS A 175 -34.17 1.26 37.54
CA HIS A 175 -35.37 1.28 36.68
C HIS A 175 -35.76 -0.12 36.23
N ILE A 176 -35.09 -1.18 36.71
CA ILE A 176 -35.39 -2.58 36.35
C ILE A 176 -36.87 -2.89 36.58
N SER A 177 -37.49 -2.35 37.64
CA SER A 177 -38.91 -2.54 37.96
C SER A 177 -39.89 -1.98 36.92
N GLU A 178 -39.42 -1.13 36.00
CA GLU A 178 -40.22 -0.52 34.94
C GLU A 178 -40.41 -1.46 33.75
N LEU A 179 -39.55 -2.48 33.60
CA LEU A 179 -39.63 -3.45 32.52
C LEU A 179 -40.87 -4.35 32.65
N SER A 180 -41.51 -4.59 31.51
CA SER A 180 -42.65 -5.53 31.38
C SER A 180 -42.30 -6.95 31.87
N TYR A 181 -41.04 -7.35 31.72
CA TYR A 181 -40.48 -8.57 32.28
C TYR A 181 -39.23 -8.28 33.10
N GLN A 182 -39.17 -8.87 34.29
CA GLN A 182 -38.09 -8.66 35.25
C GLN A 182 -36.97 -9.69 35.01
N PRO A 183 -35.82 -9.30 34.42
CA PRO A 183 -34.82 -10.27 33.95
C PRO A 183 -34.18 -11.08 35.10
N TYR A 184 -34.05 -10.45 36.27
CA TYR A 184 -33.27 -10.95 37.41
C TYR A 184 -34.04 -11.83 38.41
N LYS A 185 -35.27 -12.28 38.09
CA LYS A 185 -36.09 -13.09 39.00
C LYS A 185 -35.45 -14.46 39.31
N ASN A 186 -34.66 -15.01 38.38
CA ASN A 186 -33.96 -16.29 38.54
C ASN A 186 -32.45 -16.04 38.68
N ARG A 187 -31.95 -15.96 39.92
CA ARG A 187 -30.54 -15.62 40.20
C ARG A 187 -29.60 -16.80 39.94
N VAL A 188 -29.27 -17.06 38.67
CA VAL A 188 -28.05 -17.80 38.33
C VAL A 188 -26.89 -16.80 38.39
N LYS A 189 -25.99 -16.95 39.35
CA LYS A 189 -24.82 -16.06 39.49
C LYS A 189 -23.61 -16.67 38.81
N LEU A 190 -23.20 -16.09 37.69
CA LEU A 190 -21.91 -16.35 37.06
C LEU A 190 -20.85 -15.45 37.70
N LYS A 191 -19.62 -15.96 37.80
CA LYS A 191 -18.48 -15.14 38.20
C LYS A 191 -18.06 -14.26 37.03
N PRO A 192 -17.64 -13.01 37.27
CA PRO A 192 -17.14 -12.11 36.23
C PRO A 192 -15.85 -12.66 35.61
N TYR A 193 -15.51 -12.17 34.42
CA TYR A 193 -14.32 -12.56 33.68
C TYR A 193 -13.05 -12.62 34.55
N ASP A 194 -12.31 -13.72 34.43
CA ASP A 194 -10.98 -13.87 35.04
C ASP A 194 -9.99 -14.34 33.97
N SER A 195 -8.94 -13.55 33.74
CA SER A 195 -7.94 -13.83 32.71
C SER A 195 -7.20 -15.15 32.88
N ARG A 196 -7.08 -15.69 34.10
CA ARG A 196 -6.37 -16.96 34.35
C ARG A 196 -7.27 -18.14 34.03
N GLU A 197 -8.52 -18.10 34.47
CA GLU A 197 -9.52 -19.13 34.19
C GLU A 197 -9.90 -19.14 32.70
N CYS A 198 -10.05 -17.97 32.08
CA CYS A 198 -10.56 -17.82 30.72
C CYS A 198 -9.49 -17.91 29.61
N LYS A 199 -8.20 -17.96 29.96
CA LYS A 199 -7.06 -17.99 29.02
C LYS A 199 -7.20 -19.05 27.89
N ARG A 200 -7.85 -20.18 28.17
CA ARG A 200 -8.04 -21.24 27.17
C ARG A 200 -9.06 -20.87 26.10
N LEU A 201 -10.05 -20.04 26.44
CA LEU A 201 -11.14 -19.61 25.57
C LEU A 201 -10.75 -18.42 24.69
N GLU A 202 -9.70 -17.66 25.05
CA GLU A 202 -9.19 -16.56 24.22
C GLU A 202 -8.84 -17.03 22.78
N ARG A 203 -8.56 -18.32 22.57
CA ARG A 203 -8.27 -18.91 21.25
C ARG A 203 -9.52 -19.27 20.43
N LEU A 204 -10.71 -19.15 21.03
CA LEU A 204 -11.98 -19.46 20.37
C LEU A 204 -12.62 -18.23 19.72
N SER A 205 -12.07 -17.03 19.92
CA SER A 205 -12.63 -15.78 19.40
C SER A 205 -12.88 -15.82 17.90
N ASP A 206 -11.96 -16.43 17.15
CA ASP A 206 -12.07 -16.54 15.69
C ASP A 206 -13.21 -17.48 15.24
N TYR A 207 -13.71 -18.32 16.15
CA TYR A 207 -14.79 -19.29 15.90
C TYR A 207 -16.12 -18.90 16.55
N TYR A 208 -16.22 -17.73 17.18
CA TYR A 208 -17.47 -17.26 17.79
C TYR A 208 -18.66 -17.23 16.80
N PRO A 209 -18.48 -16.83 15.53
CA PRO A 209 -19.51 -16.96 14.49
C PRO A 209 -20.08 -18.38 14.36
N GLU A 210 -19.23 -19.37 14.06
CA GLU A 210 -19.62 -20.80 13.93
C GLU A 210 -20.28 -21.32 15.22
N ILE A 211 -19.76 -20.91 16.38
CA ILE A 211 -20.30 -21.31 17.68
C ILE A 211 -21.72 -20.73 17.85
N TYR A 212 -21.93 -19.45 17.53
CA TYR A 212 -23.24 -18.81 17.68
C TYR A 212 -24.30 -19.41 16.77
N GLU A 213 -23.97 -19.71 15.51
CA GLU A 213 -24.89 -20.34 14.55
C GLU A 213 -25.45 -21.70 15.02
N SER A 214 -24.79 -22.32 16.00
CA SER A 214 -25.26 -23.56 16.60
C SER A 214 -26.37 -23.37 17.64
N LEU A 215 -26.71 -22.14 18.02
CA LEU A 215 -27.82 -21.80 18.91
C LEU A 215 -29.11 -21.57 18.11
N LYS A 216 -30.18 -22.27 18.47
CA LYS A 216 -31.47 -22.19 17.78
C LYS A 216 -32.67 -22.35 18.72
N ILE A 217 -33.83 -21.93 18.25
CA ILE A 217 -35.12 -22.25 18.87
C ILE A 217 -35.83 -23.26 17.98
N ASP A 218 -36.14 -24.44 18.52
CA ASP A 218 -36.88 -25.49 17.84
C ASP A 218 -38.13 -25.85 18.65
N ASN A 219 -39.31 -25.72 18.05
CA ASN A 219 -40.61 -25.96 18.71
C ASN A 219 -40.79 -25.24 20.08
N GLY A 220 -40.22 -24.04 20.22
CA GLY A 220 -40.26 -23.24 21.44
C GLY A 220 -39.28 -23.68 22.53
N GLU A 221 -38.41 -24.64 22.24
CA GLU A 221 -37.30 -25.09 23.07
C GLU A 221 -35.98 -24.47 22.59
N LEU A 222 -35.17 -24.01 23.53
CA LEU A 222 -33.88 -23.39 23.26
C LEU A 222 -32.80 -24.48 23.21
N ILE A 223 -32.20 -24.64 22.04
CA ILE A 223 -31.29 -25.73 21.72
C ILE A 223 -29.94 -25.18 21.26
N PHE A 224 -28.86 -25.82 21.69
CA PHE A 224 -27.50 -25.58 21.21
C PHE A 224 -26.91 -26.89 20.70
N ASP A 225 -26.71 -26.96 19.38
CA ASP A 225 -25.97 -28.06 18.76
C ASP A 225 -24.48 -27.87 19.04
N ILE A 226 -23.71 -28.94 19.23
CA ILE A 226 -22.28 -28.78 19.53
C ILE A 226 -21.49 -28.63 18.23
N PRO A 227 -20.77 -27.51 18.01
CA PRO A 227 -19.97 -27.29 16.82
C PRO A 227 -19.02 -28.46 16.51
N SER A 228 -18.89 -28.78 15.22
CA SER A 228 -18.05 -29.88 14.77
C SER A 228 -16.55 -29.57 14.89
N ASN A 229 -16.20 -28.28 15.00
CA ASN A 229 -14.86 -27.73 15.10
C ASN A 229 -14.01 -28.37 16.20
N ARG A 230 -12.76 -28.72 15.87
CA ARG A 230 -11.81 -29.37 16.79
C ARG A 230 -11.46 -28.48 18.00
N HIS A 231 -11.32 -27.17 17.80
CA HIS A 231 -11.02 -26.22 18.87
C HIS A 231 -12.17 -26.14 19.87
N PHE A 232 -13.41 -26.02 19.40
CA PHE A 232 -14.58 -26.03 20.28
C PHE A 232 -14.74 -27.38 20.99
N LYS A 233 -14.58 -28.51 20.28
CA LYS A 233 -14.62 -29.85 20.90
C LYS A 233 -13.57 -30.02 21.99
N SER A 234 -12.37 -29.46 21.80
CA SER A 234 -11.33 -29.47 22.83
C SER A 234 -11.76 -28.70 24.08
N PHE A 235 -12.44 -27.56 23.92
CA PHE A 235 -13.02 -26.80 25.04
C PHE A 235 -14.17 -27.59 25.69
N ALA A 236 -15.12 -28.07 24.90
CA ALA A 236 -16.29 -28.81 25.36
C ALA A 236 -15.94 -30.11 26.13
N SER A 237 -14.78 -30.71 25.85
CA SER A 237 -14.29 -31.91 26.54
C SER A 237 -13.82 -31.68 28.00
N ASP A 238 -13.62 -30.43 28.42
CA ASP A 238 -13.21 -30.10 29.79
C ASP A 238 -14.44 -30.12 30.72
N GLU A 239 -14.32 -30.79 31.87
CA GLU A 239 -15.38 -30.96 32.87
C GLU A 239 -15.84 -29.64 33.50
N LYS A 240 -15.03 -28.60 33.40
CA LYS A 240 -15.34 -27.26 33.93
C LYS A 240 -16.07 -26.38 32.92
N SER A 241 -16.05 -26.74 31.64
CA SER A 241 -16.62 -25.95 30.57
C SER A 241 -18.14 -26.06 30.53
N GLY A 242 -18.78 -24.91 30.32
CA GLY A 242 -20.23 -24.82 30.26
C GLY A 242 -20.69 -23.75 29.28
N VAL A 243 -22.01 -23.75 29.08
CA VAL A 243 -22.73 -22.77 28.27
C VAL A 243 -23.94 -22.27 29.02
N VAL A 244 -24.25 -21.01 28.81
CA VAL A 244 -25.42 -20.32 29.32
C VAL A 244 -25.96 -19.45 28.18
N VAL A 245 -27.27 -19.34 28.05
CA VAL A 245 -27.90 -18.34 27.18
C VAL A 245 -28.50 -17.24 28.04
N ASP A 246 -28.22 -16.01 27.66
CA ASP A 246 -28.81 -14.79 28.21
C ASP A 246 -29.74 -14.16 27.18
N VAL A 247 -30.99 -13.91 27.58
CA VAL A 247 -32.02 -13.41 26.67
C VAL A 247 -32.28 -11.94 26.97
N PHE A 248 -31.83 -11.06 26.08
CA PHE A 248 -32.00 -9.62 26.17
C PHE A 248 -33.31 -9.21 25.54
N MET A 249 -34.06 -8.34 26.20
CA MET A 249 -35.30 -7.78 25.68
C MET A 249 -35.04 -6.40 25.09
N TYR A 250 -35.68 -6.09 23.96
CA TYR A 250 -35.43 -4.81 23.30
C TYR A 250 -35.76 -3.61 24.17
N GLU A 251 -36.83 -3.70 24.95
CA GLU A 251 -37.29 -2.68 25.89
C GLU A 251 -36.18 -2.23 26.88
N GLN A 252 -35.20 -3.08 27.19
CA GLN A 252 -34.07 -2.73 28.06
C GLN A 252 -33.17 -1.65 27.46
N PHE A 253 -33.16 -1.45 26.14
CA PHE A 253 -32.19 -0.60 25.46
C PHE A 253 -32.81 0.64 24.78
N LEU A 254 -34.14 0.75 24.76
CA LEU A 254 -34.86 1.80 24.02
C LEU A 254 -35.02 3.12 24.79
N ASN A 255 -34.74 3.15 26.10
CA ASN A 255 -34.81 4.40 26.85
C ASN A 255 -33.70 5.37 26.35
N PRO A 256 -34.05 6.63 25.97
CA PRO A 256 -33.08 7.57 25.40
C PRO A 256 -31.94 7.97 26.33
N GLN A 257 -32.14 7.93 27.66
CA GLN A 257 -31.15 8.41 28.63
C GLN A 257 -30.24 7.32 29.18
N TYR A 258 -30.73 6.08 29.28
CA TYR A 258 -29.98 4.96 29.85
C TYR A 258 -30.52 3.62 29.33
N ASN A 259 -29.71 2.57 29.37
CA ASN A 259 -30.22 1.19 29.24
C ASN A 259 -30.69 0.72 30.61
N ILE A 260 -31.86 0.09 30.69
CA ILE A 260 -32.41 -0.53 31.90
C ILE A 260 -31.76 -1.91 32.08
N VAL A 261 -30.48 -1.86 32.47
CA VAL A 261 -29.59 -3.01 32.63
C VAL A 261 -28.76 -2.80 33.89
N ASP A 262 -28.48 -3.88 34.61
CA ASP A 262 -27.45 -3.93 35.65
C ASP A 262 -26.11 -4.40 35.06
N TYR A 263 -25.21 -3.46 34.79
CA TYR A 263 -23.88 -3.75 34.28
C TYR A 263 -22.90 -4.29 35.34
N ALA A 264 -23.28 -4.31 36.62
CA ALA A 264 -22.44 -4.91 37.67
C ALA A 264 -22.53 -6.45 37.67
N GLU A 265 -23.57 -6.99 37.06
CA GLU A 265 -23.82 -8.43 36.91
C GLU A 265 -23.45 -8.91 35.50
N VAL A 266 -23.05 -10.18 35.40
CA VAL A 266 -22.71 -10.80 34.10
C VAL A 266 -23.97 -11.02 33.27
N GLY A 267 -25.00 -11.59 33.89
CA GLY A 267 -26.29 -11.82 33.25
C GLY A 267 -27.11 -10.54 33.25
N ARG A 268 -27.44 -10.02 32.09
CA ARG A 268 -28.14 -8.74 31.91
C ARG A 268 -29.61 -8.91 31.50
N GLY A 269 -29.99 -10.10 31.07
CA GLY A 269 -31.35 -10.47 30.67
C GLY A 269 -31.90 -11.64 31.47
N TYR A 270 -32.73 -12.46 30.81
CA TYR A 270 -33.13 -13.75 31.38
C TYR A 270 -32.01 -14.77 31.18
N LEU A 271 -31.35 -15.12 32.27
CA LEU A 271 -30.25 -16.08 32.26
C LEU A 271 -30.77 -17.52 32.46
N THR A 272 -30.46 -18.38 31.50
CA THR A 272 -30.70 -19.83 31.63
C THR A 272 -29.76 -20.47 32.66
N LYS A 273 -30.05 -21.71 33.06
CA LYS A 273 -29.11 -22.46 33.91
C LYS A 273 -27.86 -22.81 33.11
N GLU A 274 -26.71 -22.77 33.79
CA GLU A 274 -25.45 -23.27 33.21
C GLU A 274 -25.55 -24.78 32.94
N ILE A 275 -25.28 -25.16 31.70
CA ILE A 275 -25.19 -26.57 31.29
C ILE A 275 -23.73 -26.90 31.01
N LYS A 276 -23.23 -27.96 31.64
CA LYS A 276 -21.87 -28.46 31.40
C LYS A 276 -21.81 -29.24 30.09
N LEU A 277 -20.73 -29.04 29.34
CA LEU A 277 -20.57 -29.57 27.98
C LEU A 277 -20.14 -31.05 27.95
N SER A 278 -19.49 -31.55 29.01
CA SER A 278 -19.07 -32.94 29.14
C SER A 278 -19.87 -33.68 30.22
N THR A 279 -20.17 -34.96 29.98
CA THR A 279 -21.18 -35.70 30.75
C THR A 279 -20.67 -36.70 31.80
N THR A 280 -19.37 -36.78 32.13
CA THR A 280 -18.95 -37.63 33.27
C THR A 280 -17.52 -37.33 33.74
N PRO A 281 -17.25 -37.38 35.07
CA PRO A 281 -15.88 -37.39 35.59
C PRO A 281 -15.15 -38.62 35.06
N SER A 282 -13.94 -38.46 34.52
CA SER A 282 -13.18 -39.64 34.08
C SER A 282 -13.07 -40.64 35.25
N LYS A 283 -13.64 -41.84 35.09
CA LYS A 283 -13.44 -42.92 36.06
C LYS A 283 -11.94 -43.17 36.13
N LYS A 284 -11.33 -42.90 37.30
CA LYS A 284 -9.90 -43.14 37.59
C LYS A 284 -9.47 -44.47 36.95
N GLY A 285 -8.64 -44.40 35.92
CA GLY A 285 -8.02 -45.59 35.31
C GLY A 285 -8.23 -45.80 33.80
N LYS A 286 -9.03 -45.01 33.07
CA LYS A 286 -9.08 -45.08 31.59
C LYS A 286 -8.78 -43.74 30.94
N LYS A 287 -7.68 -43.66 30.18
CA LYS A 287 -7.26 -42.53 29.33
C LYS A 287 -8.19 -42.33 28.10
N ARG A 288 -9.51 -42.29 28.28
CA ARG A 288 -10.44 -41.92 27.21
C ARG A 288 -11.04 -40.56 27.55
N GLN A 289 -10.96 -39.62 26.61
CA GLN A 289 -11.63 -38.32 26.73
C GLN A 289 -13.13 -38.56 26.97
N PRO A 290 -13.78 -37.77 27.86
CA PRO A 290 -15.22 -37.92 28.11
C PRO A 290 -16.02 -37.61 26.83
N PRO A 291 -17.16 -38.29 26.61
CA PRO A 291 -18.03 -37.99 25.47
C PRO A 291 -18.61 -36.58 25.63
N VAL A 292 -18.42 -35.74 24.61
CA VAL A 292 -19.07 -34.44 24.47
C VAL A 292 -20.52 -34.68 24.05
N LEU A 293 -21.46 -33.87 24.54
CA LEU A 293 -22.84 -33.91 24.06
C LEU A 293 -22.88 -33.62 22.55
N GLU A 294 -23.87 -34.17 21.83
CA GLU A 294 -24.10 -33.77 20.42
C GLU A 294 -25.03 -32.55 20.35
N GLN A 295 -25.93 -32.43 21.33
CA GLN A 295 -26.93 -31.38 21.43
C GLN A 295 -27.25 -31.10 22.90
N ILE A 296 -27.55 -29.84 23.21
CA ILE A 296 -27.92 -29.35 24.53
C ILE A 296 -29.29 -28.66 24.45
N SER A 297 -30.20 -29.01 25.35
CA SER A 297 -31.43 -28.25 25.56
C SER A 297 -31.34 -27.43 26.85
N PHE A 298 -31.66 -26.14 26.74
CA PHE A 298 -31.84 -25.24 27.89
C PHE A 298 -33.28 -25.25 28.43
N GLY A 299 -34.16 -26.04 27.82
CA GLY A 299 -35.58 -26.10 28.10
C GLY A 299 -36.39 -25.08 27.30
N LYS A 300 -37.68 -24.98 27.65
CA LYS A 300 -38.61 -24.06 26.96
C LYS A 300 -38.28 -22.62 27.24
N MET A 301 -38.43 -21.78 26.21
CA MET A 301 -38.32 -20.33 26.35
C MET A 301 -39.31 -19.81 27.40
N PRO A 302 -38.92 -18.84 28.24
CA PRO A 302 -39.86 -18.19 29.15
C PRO A 302 -40.97 -17.49 28.36
N SER A 303 -42.14 -17.36 28.99
CA SER A 303 -43.23 -16.56 28.42
C SER A 303 -42.86 -15.08 28.48
N LEU A 304 -42.24 -14.58 27.41
CA LEU A 304 -41.88 -13.18 27.27
C LEU A 304 -43.08 -12.35 26.80
N PRO A 305 -43.18 -11.08 27.21
CA PRO A 305 -44.30 -10.20 26.83
C PRO A 305 -44.28 -9.80 25.36
N SER A 306 -43.14 -9.90 24.67
CA SER A 306 -43.02 -9.66 23.23
C SER A 306 -42.03 -10.64 22.58
N GLY A 307 -42.15 -10.81 21.26
CA GLY A 307 -41.17 -11.55 20.44
C GLY A 307 -39.88 -10.76 20.16
N ASN A 308 -39.76 -9.54 20.69
CA ASN A 308 -38.60 -8.67 20.47
C ASN A 308 -37.54 -8.91 21.54
N TYR A 309 -36.75 -9.96 21.31
CA TYR A 309 -35.61 -10.33 22.13
C TYR A 309 -34.41 -10.73 21.27
N GLU A 310 -33.26 -10.81 21.93
CA GLU A 310 -31.99 -11.24 21.37
C GLU A 310 -31.38 -12.33 22.26
N LEU A 311 -30.87 -13.40 21.64
CA LEU A 311 -30.17 -14.48 22.34
C LEU A 311 -28.67 -14.21 22.34
N ASN A 312 -28.06 -14.20 23.52
CA ASN A 312 -26.62 -14.05 23.72
C ASN A 312 -26.07 -15.34 24.33
N LEU A 313 -25.09 -15.96 23.68
CA LEU A 313 -24.45 -17.18 24.17
C LEU A 313 -23.26 -16.84 25.05
N ILE A 314 -23.24 -17.37 26.27
CA ILE A 314 -22.15 -17.19 27.23
C ILE A 314 -21.39 -18.49 27.36
N LEU A 315 -20.10 -18.46 27.02
CA LEU A 315 -19.18 -19.56 27.30
C LEU A 315 -18.61 -19.41 28.71
N THR A 316 -18.66 -20.48 29.49
CA THR A 316 -18.22 -20.48 30.88
C THR A 316 -17.10 -21.47 31.13
N GLN A 317 -16.23 -21.14 32.08
CA GLN A 317 -15.21 -22.03 32.64
C GLN A 317 -15.31 -21.97 34.16
N ASN A 318 -15.62 -23.09 34.82
CA ASN A 318 -15.71 -23.15 36.29
C ASN A 318 -16.71 -22.12 36.89
N GLY A 319 -17.81 -21.87 36.17
CA GLY A 319 -18.83 -20.87 36.52
C GLY A 319 -18.40 -19.41 36.28
N THR A 320 -17.21 -19.18 35.72
CA THR A 320 -16.73 -17.87 35.26
C THR A 320 -17.19 -17.63 33.84
N ALA A 321 -17.83 -16.50 33.58
CA ALA A 321 -18.17 -16.09 32.22
C ALA A 321 -16.93 -15.59 31.50
N CYS A 322 -16.58 -16.27 30.41
CA CYS A 322 -15.34 -16.06 29.68
C CYS A 322 -15.54 -15.40 28.32
N ALA A 323 -16.69 -15.61 27.69
CA ALA A 323 -17.08 -14.96 26.45
C ALA A 323 -18.59 -14.74 26.44
N ILE A 324 -19.02 -13.60 25.91
CA ILE A 324 -20.43 -13.32 25.58
C ILE A 324 -20.45 -13.13 24.07
N ILE A 325 -21.21 -13.99 23.39
CA ILE A 325 -21.28 -14.07 21.94
C ILE A 325 -22.69 -13.62 21.53
N PRO A 326 -22.86 -12.39 21.06
CA PRO A 326 -24.12 -11.88 20.54
C PRO A 326 -24.39 -12.42 19.13
N PRO A 327 -25.60 -12.22 18.56
CA PRO A 327 -25.78 -12.35 17.13
C PRO A 327 -24.85 -11.40 16.37
N TYR A 328 -24.49 -11.83 15.18
CA TYR A 328 -23.62 -11.09 14.28
C TYR A 328 -24.23 -11.06 12.88
N TYR A 329 -23.71 -10.16 12.07
CA TYR A 329 -24.07 -10.02 10.66
C TYR A 329 -22.83 -9.68 9.85
N ILE A 330 -22.67 -10.37 8.72
CA ILE A 330 -21.61 -10.10 7.77
C ILE A 330 -22.23 -9.64 6.46
N GLU A 331 -21.87 -8.43 6.04
CA GLU A 331 -22.22 -7.91 4.73
C GLU A 331 -21.33 -8.60 3.70
N LYS A 332 -21.92 -9.43 2.84
CA LYS A 332 -21.20 -10.03 1.72
C LYS A 332 -21.08 -9.02 0.60
N ILE A 333 -19.88 -8.47 0.43
CA ILE A 333 -19.57 -7.55 -0.67
C ILE A 333 -18.68 -8.28 -1.65
N SER A 334 -19.13 -8.43 -2.90
CA SER A 334 -18.28 -8.88 -3.99
C SER A 334 -17.55 -7.68 -4.60
N GLY A 335 -16.23 -7.77 -4.73
CA GLY A 335 -15.44 -6.80 -5.45
C GLY A 335 -14.27 -7.48 -6.14
N ASP A 336 -14.04 -7.15 -7.40
CA ASP A 336 -12.89 -7.65 -8.14
C ASP A 336 -11.61 -6.93 -7.66
N TYR A 337 -10.55 -7.70 -7.47
CA TYR A 337 -9.23 -7.15 -7.16
C TYR A 337 -8.77 -6.33 -8.36
N LYS A 338 -8.70 -5.00 -8.23
CA LYS A 338 -8.48 -4.09 -9.36
C LYS A 338 -7.03 -4.05 -9.84
N SER A 339 -6.08 -4.47 -9.00
CA SER A 339 -4.69 -4.65 -9.42
C SER A 339 -4.61 -5.83 -10.40
N GLU A 340 -4.73 -5.51 -11.68
CA GLU A 340 -4.68 -6.50 -12.74
C GLU A 340 -3.27 -7.09 -12.86
N LEU A 341 -3.24 -8.42 -12.98
CA LEU A 341 -2.01 -9.12 -13.30
C LEU A 341 -1.68 -8.88 -14.78
N GLN A 342 -0.66 -8.07 -15.03
CA GLN A 342 -0.27 -7.64 -16.37
C GLN A 342 1.10 -8.20 -16.77
N LEU A 343 1.32 -8.33 -18.07
CA LEU A 343 2.67 -8.59 -18.60
C LEU A 343 3.57 -7.38 -18.35
N LEU A 344 4.88 -7.63 -18.35
CA LEU A 344 5.90 -6.58 -18.25
C LEU A 344 6.85 -6.64 -19.45
N ALA A 345 7.24 -5.47 -19.93
CA ALA A 345 8.38 -5.30 -20.82
C ALA A 345 9.60 -4.83 -20.03
N ASP A 346 10.78 -5.12 -20.56
CA ASP A 346 12.04 -4.60 -20.07
C ASP A 346 12.22 -3.13 -20.45
N THR A 347 11.49 -2.27 -19.76
CA THR A 347 11.59 -0.81 -19.86
C THR A 347 12.49 -0.21 -18.79
N ILE A 348 12.88 -1.01 -17.79
CA ILE A 348 13.52 -0.55 -16.55
C ILE A 348 14.87 -1.22 -16.23
N THR A 349 15.37 -2.22 -17.00
CA THR A 349 16.70 -2.78 -16.64
C THR A 349 17.77 -1.71 -16.65
N ILE A 350 18.56 -1.72 -15.58
CA ILE A 350 19.67 -0.83 -15.31
C ILE A 350 20.87 -1.12 -16.25
N ASN A 351 20.81 -2.19 -17.04
CA ASN A 351 21.88 -2.61 -17.96
C ASN A 351 22.07 -1.71 -19.19
N ALA A 352 21.26 -0.66 -19.33
CA ALA A 352 21.68 0.48 -20.15
C ALA A 352 22.36 1.46 -19.20
N ASP A 353 23.70 1.48 -19.18
CA ASP A 353 24.51 2.39 -18.35
C ASP A 353 24.20 3.88 -18.60
N PHE A 354 23.34 4.19 -19.57
CA PHE A 354 22.89 5.52 -19.93
C PHE A 354 21.45 5.51 -20.48
N ALA A 355 20.73 6.61 -20.25
CA ALA A 355 19.47 6.87 -20.92
C ALA A 355 19.74 7.38 -22.34
N TYR A 356 19.28 6.65 -23.36
CA TYR A 356 19.41 7.09 -24.75
C TYR A 356 18.46 8.26 -25.01
N ASN A 357 19.03 9.36 -25.51
CA ASN A 357 18.28 10.44 -26.14
C ASN A 357 18.81 10.58 -27.58
N PRO A 358 17.94 10.77 -28.58
CA PRO A 358 18.40 11.02 -29.94
C PRO A 358 19.14 12.35 -29.97
N VAL A 359 20.45 12.28 -30.17
CA VAL A 359 21.30 13.44 -30.44
C VAL A 359 21.79 13.30 -31.86
N SER A 360 21.80 14.40 -32.59
CA SER A 360 22.24 14.41 -33.97
C SER A 360 23.76 14.20 -34.03
N ASP A 361 24.16 13.00 -34.48
CA ASP A 361 25.57 12.66 -34.63
C ASP A 361 26.20 13.43 -35.79
N THR A 362 27.41 13.94 -35.57
CA THR A 362 28.24 14.57 -36.60
C THR A 362 29.06 13.52 -37.35
N ILE A 363 28.95 13.49 -38.67
CA ILE A 363 29.71 12.58 -39.54
C ILE A 363 30.60 13.43 -40.45
N VAL A 364 31.91 13.15 -40.45
CA VAL A 364 32.85 13.73 -41.41
C VAL A 364 33.09 12.75 -42.55
N ARG A 365 33.03 13.24 -43.79
CA ARG A 365 33.29 12.45 -45.01
C ARG A 365 34.20 13.20 -45.97
N ASN A 366 35.04 12.44 -46.67
CA ASN A 366 36.03 12.93 -47.61
C ASN A 366 35.68 12.47 -49.03
N ILE A 367 35.64 13.40 -49.98
CA ILE A 367 35.33 13.13 -51.39
C ILE A 367 36.37 13.81 -52.26
N ARG A 368 36.84 13.13 -53.31
CA ARG A 368 37.83 13.65 -54.26
C ARG A 368 37.19 13.81 -55.64
N ILE A 369 37.24 15.02 -56.19
CA ILE A 369 36.70 15.35 -57.53
C ILE A 369 37.83 15.83 -58.45
N PRO A 370 38.17 15.14 -59.55
CA PRO A 370 39.24 15.53 -60.47
C PRO A 370 38.91 16.73 -61.35
N PHE A 371 39.92 17.40 -61.93
CA PHE A 371 39.74 18.53 -62.86
C PHE A 371 40.58 18.41 -64.15
N LYS A 372 39.97 18.81 -65.27
CA LYS A 372 40.67 19.01 -66.56
C LYS A 372 41.41 20.37 -66.60
N VAL A 373 42.30 20.52 -67.57
CA VAL A 373 43.08 21.75 -67.81
C VAL A 373 42.13 22.93 -68.07
N LYS A 374 42.33 24.06 -67.37
CA LYS A 374 41.60 25.35 -67.55
C LYS A 374 40.07 25.32 -67.33
N GLU A 375 39.47 24.18 -67.05
CA GLU A 375 38.05 24.07 -66.69
C GLU A 375 37.83 24.35 -65.20
N TYR A 376 36.68 24.94 -64.85
CA TYR A 376 36.32 25.22 -63.45
C TYR A 376 34.86 24.88 -63.13
N SER A 377 34.10 24.41 -64.13
CA SER A 377 32.75 23.87 -63.98
C SER A 377 32.80 22.36 -63.78
N TYR A 378 31.82 21.84 -63.04
CA TYR A 378 31.60 20.41 -62.85
C TYR A 378 30.70 19.85 -63.96
N GLU A 379 30.76 18.53 -64.18
CA GLU A 379 29.69 17.80 -64.86
C GLU A 379 28.54 17.62 -63.84
N ASP A 380 27.30 17.94 -64.23
CA ASP A 380 26.14 17.95 -63.33
C ASP A 380 25.95 16.59 -62.62
N ASP A 381 26.22 15.48 -63.30
CA ASP A 381 26.10 14.11 -62.79
C ASP A 381 26.94 13.80 -61.53
N GLU A 382 28.11 14.42 -61.37
CA GLU A 382 29.00 14.16 -60.22
C GLU A 382 28.54 14.92 -58.97
N ILE A 383 28.02 16.13 -59.15
CA ILE A 383 27.38 16.90 -58.08
C ILE A 383 26.06 16.22 -57.70
N ASP A 384 25.29 15.71 -58.66
CA ASP A 384 24.02 15.02 -58.39
C ASP A 384 24.22 13.72 -57.61
N LYS A 385 25.31 12.97 -57.85
CA LYS A 385 25.68 11.82 -57.01
C LYS A 385 26.00 12.22 -55.56
N LEU A 386 26.68 13.35 -55.37
CA LEU A 386 26.94 13.90 -54.04
C LEU A 386 25.64 14.34 -53.35
N LEU A 387 24.76 15.04 -54.08
CA LEU A 387 23.50 15.55 -53.54
C LEU A 387 22.50 14.43 -53.24
N SER A 388 22.29 13.49 -54.15
CA SER A 388 21.39 12.34 -53.95
C SER A 388 21.76 11.48 -52.75
N TYR A 389 23.05 11.25 -52.52
CA TYR A 389 23.53 10.60 -51.30
C TYR A 389 23.13 11.38 -50.05
N LEU A 390 23.33 12.71 -50.03
CA LEU A 390 22.94 13.53 -48.88
C LEU A 390 21.42 13.56 -48.65
N ASP A 391 20.61 13.39 -49.71
CA ASP A 391 19.13 13.35 -49.67
C ASP A 391 18.62 12.05 -49.03
N GLU A 392 19.25 10.91 -49.31
CA GLU A 392 18.90 9.62 -48.73
C GLU A 392 18.96 9.63 -47.18
N PHE A 393 19.81 10.48 -46.60
CA PHE A 393 20.09 10.48 -45.16
C PHE A 393 19.46 11.64 -44.38
N ASN A 394 18.64 12.50 -44.99
CA ASN A 394 18.06 13.69 -44.34
C ASN A 394 19.11 14.49 -43.55
N THR A 395 20.25 14.78 -44.19
CA THR A 395 21.40 15.41 -43.53
C THR A 395 21.48 16.91 -43.80
N VAL A 396 21.91 17.67 -42.78
CA VAL A 396 22.28 19.08 -42.89
C VAL A 396 23.79 19.21 -42.88
N VAL A 397 24.34 19.97 -43.82
CA VAL A 397 25.78 20.20 -43.94
C VAL A 397 26.19 21.35 -43.01
N LYS A 398 26.99 21.10 -41.97
CA LYS A 398 27.45 22.15 -41.06
C LYS A 398 28.73 22.84 -41.52
N ARG A 399 29.73 22.05 -41.91
CA ARG A 399 31.02 22.57 -42.36
C ARG A 399 31.45 21.89 -43.64
N VAL A 400 32.01 22.66 -44.56
CA VAL A 400 32.64 22.14 -45.77
C VAL A 400 34.02 22.75 -45.89
N LYS A 401 35.03 21.91 -45.99
CA LYS A 401 36.38 22.32 -46.35
C LYS A 401 36.67 21.83 -47.75
N VAL A 402 36.90 22.75 -48.68
CA VAL A 402 37.32 22.42 -50.05
C VAL A 402 38.79 22.75 -50.20
N THR A 403 39.62 21.73 -50.36
CA THR A 403 41.03 21.89 -50.72
C THR A 403 41.20 21.64 -52.21
N ALA A 404 41.34 22.72 -52.99
CA ALA A 404 41.55 22.65 -54.42
C ALA A 404 43.05 22.55 -54.75
N TYR A 405 43.46 21.40 -55.26
CA TYR A 405 44.81 21.12 -55.71
C TYR A 405 45.00 21.52 -57.18
N SER A 406 46.09 22.24 -57.45
CA SER A 406 46.57 22.47 -58.82
C SER A 406 47.82 21.64 -59.02
N SER A 407 48.06 21.30 -60.27
CA SER A 407 49.37 20.86 -60.69
C SER A 407 50.38 22.00 -60.61
N ILE A 408 51.66 21.66 -60.62
CA ILE A 408 52.73 22.58 -60.25
C ILE A 408 53.11 23.54 -61.38
N GLU A 409 52.92 23.17 -62.64
CA GLU A 409 53.39 23.90 -63.82
C GLU A 409 52.70 25.24 -64.11
N GLY A 410 51.50 25.46 -63.57
CA GLY A 410 50.69 26.64 -63.89
C GLY A 410 51.13 27.92 -63.16
N ASN A 411 50.77 29.07 -63.72
CA ASN A 411 51.03 30.38 -63.11
C ASN A 411 50.33 30.50 -61.75
N VAL A 412 51.09 30.84 -60.71
CA VAL A 412 50.62 30.95 -59.32
C VAL A 412 49.35 31.82 -59.19
N LYS A 413 49.25 32.94 -59.93
CA LYS A 413 48.08 33.82 -59.86
C LYS A 413 46.85 33.21 -60.56
N GLU A 414 47.05 32.60 -61.73
CA GLU A 414 45.95 31.99 -62.51
C GLU A 414 45.44 30.71 -61.85
N ASN A 415 46.35 29.86 -61.36
CA ASN A 415 46.02 28.64 -60.62
C ASN A 415 45.22 28.98 -59.37
N LYS A 416 45.65 29.98 -58.59
CA LYS A 416 44.93 30.42 -57.39
C LYS A 416 43.51 30.89 -57.73
N MET A 417 43.36 31.68 -58.81
CA MET A 417 42.04 32.15 -59.26
C MET A 417 41.13 30.98 -59.69
N LEU A 418 41.65 30.03 -60.47
CA LEU A 418 40.90 28.87 -60.94
C LEU A 418 40.52 27.93 -59.79
N GLN A 419 41.44 27.70 -58.85
CA GLN A 419 41.21 26.89 -57.65
C GLN A 419 40.11 27.48 -56.76
N SER A 420 40.11 28.80 -56.56
CA SER A 420 39.06 29.49 -55.79
C SER A 420 37.69 29.36 -56.45
N LYS A 421 37.59 29.61 -57.76
CA LYS A 421 36.31 29.49 -58.50
C LYS A 421 35.73 28.07 -58.49
N ARG A 422 36.59 27.05 -58.56
CA ARG A 422 36.21 25.64 -58.46
C ARG A 422 35.60 25.35 -57.08
N ALA A 423 36.30 25.75 -56.02
CA ALA A 423 35.83 25.54 -54.66
C ALA A 423 34.55 26.32 -54.33
N GLU A 424 34.38 27.53 -54.86
CA GLU A 424 33.16 28.33 -54.74
C GLU A 424 31.95 27.63 -55.36
N THR A 425 32.12 26.98 -56.52
CA THR A 425 31.02 26.30 -57.22
C THR A 425 30.46 25.13 -56.39
N VAL A 426 31.30 24.36 -55.69
CA VAL A 426 30.85 23.29 -54.76
C VAL A 426 30.08 23.90 -53.59
N VAL A 427 30.63 24.95 -52.99
CA VAL A 427 30.03 25.62 -51.84
C VAL A 427 28.67 26.20 -52.21
N ASP A 428 28.52 26.76 -53.42
CA ASP A 428 27.27 27.33 -53.90
C ASP A 428 26.21 26.25 -54.21
N ALA A 429 26.60 25.10 -54.76
CA ALA A 429 25.70 23.97 -54.93
C ALA A 429 25.12 23.49 -53.59
N LEU A 430 25.98 23.38 -52.56
CA LEU A 430 25.56 23.00 -51.20
C LEU A 430 24.72 24.09 -50.52
N LYS A 431 25.01 25.38 -50.73
CA LYS A 431 24.19 26.49 -50.22
C LYS A 431 22.80 26.53 -50.82
N ARG A 432 22.62 26.18 -52.10
CA ARG A 432 21.28 26.16 -52.72
C ARG A 432 20.39 25.06 -52.14
N ARG A 433 20.99 23.98 -51.64
CA ARG A 433 20.31 22.82 -51.06
C ARG A 433 19.71 23.10 -49.67
N GLN A 434 20.37 23.91 -48.84
CA GLN A 434 19.98 24.13 -47.45
C GLN A 434 19.86 25.61 -47.08
N LYS A 435 18.90 25.94 -46.21
CA LYS A 435 18.64 27.33 -45.77
C LYS A 435 19.57 27.78 -44.64
N GLU A 436 20.19 26.85 -43.91
CA GLU A 436 21.07 27.15 -42.77
C GLU A 436 22.47 27.60 -43.18
N GLY A 437 23.12 28.39 -42.32
CA GLY A 437 24.44 28.99 -42.56
C GLY A 437 25.56 27.95 -42.69
N LEU A 438 25.88 27.58 -43.93
CA LEU A 438 27.04 26.75 -44.27
C LEU A 438 28.35 27.48 -43.94
N ILE A 439 29.17 26.90 -43.06
CA ILE A 439 30.53 27.38 -42.81
C ILE A 439 31.46 26.72 -43.82
N SER A 440 32.01 27.51 -44.74
CA SER A 440 32.91 27.02 -45.79
C SER A 440 34.34 27.51 -45.61
N GLU A 441 35.32 26.60 -45.65
CA GLU A 441 36.75 26.92 -45.74
C GLU A 441 37.27 26.50 -47.12
N ILE A 442 37.84 27.45 -47.87
CA ILE A 442 38.45 27.17 -49.17
C ILE A 442 39.97 27.30 -49.03
N VAL A 443 40.68 26.23 -49.38
CA VAL A 443 42.15 26.16 -49.34
C VAL A 443 42.67 25.81 -50.72
N THR A 444 43.65 26.56 -51.20
CA THR A 444 44.28 26.32 -52.51
C THR A 444 45.73 25.89 -52.30
N LYS A 445 46.14 24.75 -52.87
CA LYS A 445 47.51 24.24 -52.73
C LYS A 445 48.04 23.68 -54.05
N ALA A 446 49.33 23.87 -54.32
CA ALA A 446 50.01 23.10 -55.34
C ALA A 446 50.19 21.67 -54.84
N ASN A 447 49.99 20.66 -55.70
CA ASN A 447 50.11 19.26 -55.30
C ASN A 447 51.57 18.76 -55.31
N TRP A 448 52.42 19.48 -54.59
CA TRP A 448 53.87 19.31 -54.62
C TRP A 448 54.32 17.93 -54.11
N GLU A 449 53.69 17.42 -53.05
CA GLU A 449 54.06 16.11 -52.50
C GLU A 449 53.69 14.96 -53.44
N GLN A 450 52.52 15.00 -54.08
CA GLN A 450 52.15 13.99 -55.08
C GLN A 450 53.03 14.09 -56.33
N PHE A 451 53.39 15.32 -56.74
CA PHE A 451 54.32 15.52 -57.85
C PHE A 451 55.68 14.87 -57.59
N LYS A 452 56.27 15.05 -56.39
CA LYS A 452 57.54 14.41 -56.05
C LYS A 452 57.47 12.90 -56.14
N VAL A 453 56.34 12.29 -55.82
CA VAL A 453 56.17 10.83 -55.92
C VAL A 453 56.06 10.40 -57.37
N ASP A 454 55.20 11.08 -58.15
CA ASP A 454 54.87 10.64 -59.51
C ASP A 454 56.02 10.92 -60.50
N ILE A 455 56.78 12.01 -60.29
CA ILE A 455 57.90 12.39 -61.18
C ILE A 455 59.08 11.41 -61.10
N LEU A 456 59.25 10.67 -60.00
CA LEU A 456 60.33 9.69 -59.82
C LEU A 456 60.30 8.56 -60.86
N SER A 457 59.12 8.30 -61.42
CA SER A 457 58.89 7.29 -62.46
C SER A 457 59.16 7.79 -63.88
N THR A 458 59.62 9.04 -64.03
CA THR A 458 59.91 9.69 -65.32
C THR A 458 61.39 10.00 -65.47
N ASP A 459 61.83 10.37 -66.68
CA ASP A 459 63.20 10.81 -66.98
C ASP A 459 63.61 12.11 -66.22
N TYR A 460 62.65 12.76 -65.55
CA TYR A 460 62.81 14.01 -64.81
C TYR A 460 62.82 13.83 -63.29
N SER A 461 63.15 12.63 -62.81
CA SER A 461 63.13 12.27 -61.39
C SER A 461 63.94 13.21 -60.46
N PHE A 462 64.97 13.87 -60.98
CA PHE A 462 65.74 14.89 -60.25
C PHE A 462 64.89 16.09 -59.80
N LEU A 463 63.78 16.38 -60.46
CA LEU A 463 62.86 17.47 -60.06
C LEU A 463 62.19 17.18 -58.71
N ALA A 464 62.15 15.93 -58.24
CA ALA A 464 61.63 15.60 -56.92
C ALA A 464 62.49 16.13 -55.75
N THR A 465 63.78 16.40 -56.00
CA THR A 465 64.74 16.89 -55.00
C THR A 465 64.93 18.40 -55.01
N GLU A 466 64.34 19.10 -55.98
CA GLU A 466 64.38 20.56 -56.10
C GLU A 466 63.38 21.24 -55.16
N THR A 467 63.40 22.58 -55.08
CA THR A 467 62.29 23.33 -54.47
C THR A 467 61.12 23.43 -55.44
N LEU A 468 59.90 23.69 -54.93
CA LEU A 468 58.71 23.87 -55.76
C LEU A 468 58.95 24.92 -56.85
N GLU A 469 59.56 26.05 -56.51
CA GLU A 469 59.84 27.15 -57.42
C GLU A 469 60.87 26.77 -58.50
N ALA A 470 61.91 26.01 -58.12
CA ALA A 470 62.94 25.54 -59.05
C ALA A 470 62.38 24.51 -60.03
N ALA A 471 61.54 23.57 -59.54
CA ALA A 471 60.86 22.60 -60.40
C ALA A 471 59.88 23.27 -61.36
N GLN A 472 59.13 24.27 -60.88
CA GLN A 472 58.21 25.07 -61.70
C GLN A 472 58.95 25.81 -62.83
N GLU A 473 60.06 26.47 -62.50
CA GLU A 473 60.85 27.21 -63.49
C GLU A 473 61.50 26.27 -64.51
N TYR A 474 61.95 25.09 -64.08
CA TYR A 474 62.53 24.09 -64.97
C TYR A 474 61.51 23.57 -65.98
N ILE A 475 60.32 23.16 -65.51
CA ILE A 475 59.22 22.68 -66.35
C ILE A 475 58.81 23.75 -67.38
N LYS A 476 58.74 25.01 -66.95
CA LYS A 476 58.38 26.14 -67.80
C LYS A 476 59.44 26.45 -68.85
N THR A 477 60.72 26.50 -68.46
CA THR A 477 61.84 26.86 -69.36
C THR A 477 62.07 25.79 -70.43
N HIS A 478 61.86 24.51 -70.10
CA HIS A 478 62.04 23.38 -71.02
C HIS A 478 60.73 22.92 -71.70
N ASN A 479 59.62 23.64 -71.47
CA ASN A 479 58.31 23.37 -72.04
C ASN A 479 57.80 21.92 -71.85
N LEU A 480 58.08 21.34 -70.67
CA LEU A 480 57.80 19.93 -70.34
C LEU A 480 56.32 19.64 -70.02
N ASN A 481 55.47 20.66 -70.07
CA ASN A 481 54.05 20.56 -69.72
C ASN A 481 53.30 19.48 -70.51
N ILE A 482 53.64 19.29 -71.78
CA ILE A 482 52.98 18.32 -72.67
C ILE A 482 53.42 16.89 -72.31
N GLU A 483 54.70 16.71 -72.01
CA GLU A 483 55.30 15.40 -71.72
C GLU A 483 54.92 14.90 -70.32
N LEU A 484 54.81 15.82 -69.36
CA LEU A 484 54.42 15.50 -67.99
C LEU A 484 52.89 15.48 -67.77
N GLU A 485 52.07 15.86 -68.74
CA GLU A 485 50.61 15.88 -68.60
C GLU A 485 49.97 14.55 -68.11
N PRO A 486 50.47 13.34 -68.48
CA PRO A 486 49.96 12.08 -67.94
C PRO A 486 50.02 11.98 -66.41
N ILE A 487 50.98 12.64 -65.76
CA ILE A 487 51.07 12.69 -64.29
C ILE A 487 50.44 13.98 -63.73
N LEU A 488 50.66 15.13 -64.37
CA LEU A 488 50.15 16.44 -63.92
C LEU A 488 48.61 16.49 -63.93
N SER A 489 47.96 15.73 -64.80
CA SER A 489 46.50 15.63 -64.82
C SER A 489 45.90 15.04 -63.55
N ASN A 490 46.59 14.09 -62.90
CA ASN A 490 46.15 13.47 -61.65
C ASN A 490 46.35 14.38 -60.43
N HIS A 491 47.13 15.46 -60.59
CA HIS A 491 47.43 16.43 -59.53
C HIS A 491 46.35 17.50 -59.38
N ARG A 492 45.43 17.58 -60.34
CA ARG A 492 44.34 18.56 -60.38
C ARG A 492 43.05 17.93 -59.83
N TYR A 493 42.71 18.20 -58.58
CA TYR A 493 41.46 17.76 -57.98
C TYR A 493 41.04 18.64 -56.81
N ALA A 494 39.76 18.65 -56.47
CA ALA A 494 39.26 19.19 -55.21
C ALA A 494 39.05 18.04 -54.23
N GLN A 495 39.61 18.17 -53.04
CA GLN A 495 39.27 17.35 -51.90
C GLN A 495 38.25 18.09 -51.06
N ILE A 496 37.10 17.47 -50.85
CA ILE A 496 35.98 18.04 -50.11
C ILE A 496 35.83 17.24 -48.82
N ASP A 497 36.06 17.89 -47.69
CA ASP A 497 35.73 17.36 -46.37
C ASP A 497 34.39 17.97 -45.93
N ILE A 498 33.35 17.14 -45.86
CA ILE A 498 32.00 17.55 -45.47
C ILE A 498 31.71 17.02 -44.08
N GLU A 499 31.32 17.92 -43.19
CA GLU A 499 30.76 17.61 -41.89
C GLU A 499 29.23 17.74 -41.95
N VAL A 500 28.56 16.60 -41.85
CA VAL A 500 27.09 16.51 -41.88
C VAL A 500 26.54 16.14 -40.52
N ILE A 501 25.35 16.65 -40.22
CA ILE A 501 24.57 16.34 -39.04
C ILE A 501 23.23 15.77 -39.51
N ASN A 502 22.76 14.71 -38.87
CA ASN A 502 21.42 14.19 -39.16
C ASN A 502 20.36 15.18 -38.70
N ASP A 503 19.42 15.52 -39.58
CA ASP A 503 18.24 16.29 -39.19
C ASP A 503 17.29 15.36 -38.44
N ILE A 504 17.10 15.63 -37.15
CA ILE A 504 16.21 14.86 -36.26
C ILE A 504 14.97 15.65 -35.88
N ALA A 505 14.65 16.75 -36.57
CA ALA A 505 13.44 17.51 -36.33
C ALA A 505 12.18 16.77 -36.82
N ASP A 506 11.09 16.93 -36.07
CA ASP A 506 9.75 16.42 -36.40
C ASP A 506 9.73 14.91 -36.73
N GLU A 507 9.02 14.51 -37.79
CA GLU A 507 8.86 13.11 -38.22
C GLU A 507 10.19 12.41 -38.62
N LYS A 508 11.31 13.14 -38.68
CA LYS A 508 12.63 12.58 -39.04
C LYS A 508 13.32 11.87 -37.88
N GLU A 509 12.94 12.18 -36.63
CA GLU A 509 13.43 11.48 -35.43
C GLU A 509 13.11 9.97 -35.51
N GLU A 510 11.90 9.63 -35.95
CA GLU A 510 11.42 8.26 -36.11
C GLU A 510 12.36 7.41 -36.99
N ALA A 511 12.68 7.90 -38.19
CA ALA A 511 13.56 7.20 -39.13
C ALA A 511 14.99 7.08 -38.58
N PHE A 512 15.48 8.11 -37.88
CA PHE A 512 16.80 8.10 -37.25
C PHE A 512 16.91 7.03 -36.17
N VAL A 513 15.91 6.94 -35.28
CA VAL A 513 15.91 6.02 -34.15
C VAL A 513 15.80 4.55 -34.62
N VAL A 514 14.97 4.26 -35.64
CA VAL A 514 14.88 2.91 -36.25
C VAL A 514 16.21 2.48 -36.85
N ARG A 515 16.85 3.37 -37.62
CA ARG A 515 18.17 3.11 -38.20
C ARG A 515 19.20 2.86 -37.11
N ARG A 516 19.21 3.68 -36.06
CA ARG A 516 20.15 3.52 -34.94
C ARG A 516 19.97 2.17 -34.26
N PHE A 517 18.73 1.73 -34.07
CA PHE A 517 18.40 0.42 -33.53
C PHE A 517 18.91 -0.70 -34.44
N ASN A 518 18.54 -0.70 -35.73
CA ASN A 518 18.91 -1.76 -36.66
C ASN A 518 20.44 -1.87 -36.84
N ASN A 519 21.16 -0.74 -36.87
CA ASN A 519 22.63 -0.75 -36.91
C ASN A 519 23.24 -1.36 -35.63
N ALA A 520 22.64 -1.12 -34.46
CA ALA A 520 23.09 -1.71 -33.20
C ALA A 520 22.83 -3.22 -33.15
N ILE A 521 21.74 -3.69 -33.77
CA ILE A 521 21.48 -5.12 -33.96
C ILE A 521 22.55 -5.75 -34.87
N GLU A 522 22.83 -5.14 -36.02
CA GLU A 522 23.83 -5.63 -36.98
C GLU A 522 25.24 -5.69 -36.38
N SER A 523 25.62 -4.66 -35.60
CA SER A 523 26.91 -4.61 -34.91
C SER A 523 26.97 -5.45 -33.64
N LYS A 524 25.85 -6.07 -33.23
CA LYS A 524 25.68 -6.81 -31.97
C LYS A 524 25.96 -5.99 -30.71
N ASP A 525 25.74 -4.68 -30.77
CA ASP A 525 25.76 -3.78 -29.63
C ASP A 525 24.44 -3.89 -28.84
N LEU A 526 24.32 -4.95 -28.05
CA LEU A 526 23.11 -5.25 -27.28
C LEU A 526 22.72 -4.14 -26.29
N PRO A 527 23.65 -3.52 -25.53
CA PRO A 527 23.31 -2.41 -24.64
C PRO A 527 22.70 -1.22 -25.39
N LEU A 528 23.30 -0.80 -26.52
CA LEU A 528 22.78 0.29 -27.33
C LEU A 528 21.43 -0.07 -27.95
N ALA A 529 21.31 -1.26 -28.54
CA ALA A 529 20.05 -1.71 -29.13
C ALA A 529 18.92 -1.71 -28.09
N LEU A 530 19.16 -2.21 -26.87
CA LEU A 530 18.17 -2.19 -25.80
C LEU A 530 17.82 -0.77 -25.36
N ALA A 531 18.81 0.11 -25.20
CA ALA A 531 18.59 1.51 -24.81
C ALA A 531 17.72 2.26 -25.84
N VAL A 532 17.99 2.05 -27.13
CA VAL A 532 17.21 2.62 -28.23
C VAL A 532 15.80 2.04 -28.24
N GLN A 533 15.63 0.72 -28.08
CA GLN A 533 14.30 0.10 -28.02
C GLN A 533 13.46 0.64 -26.85
N LYS A 534 14.07 0.83 -25.67
CA LYS A 534 13.40 1.41 -24.50
C LYS A 534 12.90 2.82 -24.77
N TYR A 535 13.71 3.64 -25.44
CA TYR A 535 13.30 4.98 -25.87
C TYR A 535 12.08 4.91 -26.81
N ILE A 536 12.10 4.00 -27.78
CA ILE A 536 10.97 3.79 -28.71
C ILE A 536 9.71 3.39 -27.95
N ILE A 537 9.81 2.38 -27.07
CA ILE A 537 8.69 1.88 -26.27
C ILE A 537 8.10 3.00 -25.41
N LYS A 538 8.94 3.77 -24.72
CA LYS A 538 8.47 4.91 -23.92
C LYS A 538 7.74 5.92 -24.79
N SER A 539 8.26 6.21 -25.98
CA SER A 539 7.62 7.13 -26.93
C SER A 539 6.27 6.64 -27.43
N ILE A 540 6.09 5.32 -27.59
CA ILE A 540 4.80 4.70 -27.91
C ILE A 540 3.83 4.83 -26.71
N LEU A 541 4.29 4.48 -25.50
CA LEU A 541 3.46 4.53 -24.28
C LEU A 541 3.02 5.96 -23.93
N ASP A 542 3.89 6.95 -24.21
CA ASP A 542 3.59 8.38 -24.02
C ASP A 542 2.73 8.97 -25.17
N GLY A 543 2.38 8.16 -26.18
CA GLY A 543 1.56 8.57 -27.32
C GLY A 543 2.26 9.43 -28.38
N ARG A 544 3.60 9.55 -28.32
CA ARG A 544 4.40 10.28 -29.33
C ARG A 544 4.56 9.50 -30.63
N TYR A 545 4.68 8.17 -30.55
CA TYR A 545 4.76 7.28 -31.71
C TYR A 545 3.55 6.34 -31.77
N PRO A 546 3.08 5.94 -32.97
CA PRO A 546 2.01 4.95 -33.11
C PRO A 546 2.50 3.55 -32.70
N ALA A 547 1.60 2.68 -32.21
CA ALA A 547 2.00 1.37 -31.71
C ALA A 547 2.63 0.44 -32.77
N ASN A 548 2.16 0.51 -34.02
CA ASN A 548 2.73 -0.23 -35.15
C ASN A 548 4.18 0.17 -35.48
N PHE A 549 4.69 1.25 -34.89
CA PHE A 549 6.08 1.64 -35.02
C PHE A 549 7.05 0.54 -34.56
N ILE A 550 6.63 -0.29 -33.61
CA ILE A 550 7.41 -1.43 -33.11
C ILE A 550 7.72 -2.46 -34.20
N GLU A 551 6.90 -2.55 -35.26
CA GLU A 551 7.06 -3.48 -36.37
C GLU A 551 8.21 -3.08 -37.31
N LYS A 552 8.69 -1.83 -37.24
CA LYS A 552 9.83 -1.34 -38.03
C LYS A 552 11.20 -1.84 -37.51
N LEU A 553 11.23 -2.50 -36.35
CA LEU A 553 12.45 -2.99 -35.71
C LEU A 553 12.81 -4.39 -36.22
N ASN A 554 13.98 -4.51 -36.83
CA ASN A 554 14.45 -5.79 -37.37
C ASN A 554 15.19 -6.58 -36.27
N ILE A 555 14.46 -7.44 -35.56
CA ILE A 555 15.01 -8.22 -34.44
C ILE A 555 15.15 -9.69 -34.85
N PRO A 556 16.37 -10.25 -34.92
CA PRO A 556 16.57 -11.66 -35.22
C PRO A 556 15.99 -12.58 -34.14
N PHE A 557 15.41 -13.71 -34.55
CA PHE A 557 14.93 -14.75 -33.65
C PHE A 557 16.09 -15.59 -33.08
N GLU A 558 16.91 -14.97 -32.22
CA GLU A 558 18.07 -15.61 -31.58
C GLU A 558 18.12 -15.34 -30.07
N ARG A 559 18.81 -16.21 -29.34
CA ARG A 559 18.91 -16.16 -27.86
C ARG A 559 19.29 -14.79 -27.28
N PRO A 560 20.29 -14.05 -27.82
CA PRO A 560 20.66 -12.73 -27.29
C PRO A 560 19.55 -11.68 -27.40
N PHE A 561 18.65 -11.81 -28.39
CA PHE A 561 17.59 -10.84 -28.68
C PHE A 561 16.22 -11.20 -28.09
N ALA A 562 16.11 -12.35 -27.42
CA ALA A 562 14.84 -12.84 -26.86
C ALA A 562 14.13 -11.80 -25.98
N GLY A 563 14.87 -11.05 -25.14
CA GLY A 563 14.29 -9.97 -24.32
C GLY A 563 13.70 -8.83 -25.16
N MET A 564 14.38 -8.44 -26.25
CA MET A 564 13.88 -7.40 -27.16
C MET A 564 12.65 -7.89 -27.94
N LEU A 565 12.61 -9.16 -28.32
CA LEU A 565 11.43 -9.79 -28.92
C LEU A 565 10.24 -9.80 -27.95
N MET A 566 10.49 -10.09 -26.67
CA MET A 566 9.46 -10.02 -25.63
C MET A 566 8.91 -8.60 -25.47
N ASN A 567 9.78 -7.59 -25.52
CA ASN A 567 9.38 -6.19 -25.48
C ASN A 567 8.49 -5.81 -26.68
N SER A 568 8.86 -6.24 -27.89
CA SER A 568 8.06 -5.97 -29.08
C SER A 568 6.69 -6.67 -29.02
N LEU A 569 6.68 -7.92 -28.54
CA LEU A 569 5.45 -8.68 -28.34
C LEU A 569 4.54 -8.02 -27.29
N TYR A 570 5.11 -7.51 -26.19
CA TYR A 570 4.35 -6.77 -25.19
C TYR A 570 3.61 -5.57 -25.79
N ILE A 571 4.29 -4.73 -26.60
CA ILE A 571 3.64 -3.58 -27.26
C ILE A 571 2.53 -4.02 -28.18
N LYS A 572 2.76 -5.08 -28.95
CA LYS A 572 1.74 -5.64 -29.85
C LYS A 572 0.49 -6.07 -29.06
N ILE A 573 0.66 -6.80 -27.97
CA ILE A 573 -0.44 -7.25 -27.10
C ILE A 573 -1.23 -6.06 -26.56
N MET A 574 -0.52 -5.05 -26.02
CA MET A 574 -1.15 -3.85 -25.48
C MET A 574 -1.89 -3.02 -26.55
N SER A 575 -1.44 -3.04 -27.81
CA SER A 575 -2.05 -2.28 -28.89
C SER A 575 -3.23 -2.97 -29.59
N GLU A 576 -3.17 -4.29 -29.75
CA GLU A 576 -4.24 -5.07 -30.41
C GLU A 576 -5.45 -5.23 -29.49
N GLY A 577 -5.24 -5.23 -28.17
CA GLY A 577 -6.26 -5.55 -27.18
C GLY A 577 -6.68 -7.03 -27.24
N GLY A 578 -7.35 -7.49 -26.18
CA GLY A 578 -7.85 -8.88 -26.07
C GLY A 578 -7.17 -9.70 -24.97
N GLU A 579 -7.53 -10.98 -24.90
CA GLU A 579 -7.06 -11.87 -23.83
C GLU A 579 -5.57 -12.22 -24.00
N ILE A 580 -4.76 -11.84 -23.01
CA ILE A 580 -3.31 -12.10 -22.96
C ILE A 580 -2.98 -13.60 -23.17
N ILE A 581 -3.88 -14.49 -22.75
CA ILE A 581 -3.76 -15.95 -22.87
C ILE A 581 -3.57 -16.40 -24.34
N ASN A 582 -4.09 -15.65 -25.31
CA ASN A 582 -3.94 -15.97 -26.74
C ASN A 582 -2.48 -15.94 -27.22
N TYR A 583 -1.59 -15.27 -26.49
CA TYR A 583 -0.17 -15.14 -26.83
C TYR A 583 0.73 -16.17 -26.12
N THR A 584 0.16 -17.12 -25.38
CA THR A 584 0.90 -18.09 -24.55
C THR A 584 1.98 -18.83 -25.34
N LYS A 585 1.67 -19.35 -26.54
CA LYS A 585 2.63 -20.08 -27.38
C LYS A 585 3.85 -19.23 -27.79
N GLN A 586 3.63 -17.96 -28.12
CA GLN A 586 4.71 -17.06 -28.54
C GLN A 586 5.64 -16.76 -27.35
N ILE A 587 5.08 -16.53 -26.17
CA ILE A 587 5.86 -16.29 -24.95
C ILE A 587 6.61 -17.56 -24.51
N GLU A 588 6.01 -18.75 -24.65
CA GLU A 588 6.68 -20.03 -24.45
C GLU A 588 7.87 -20.26 -25.39
N GLU A 589 7.73 -19.90 -26.67
CA GLU A 589 8.82 -19.97 -27.65
C GLU A 589 9.99 -19.05 -27.26
N LEU A 590 9.69 -17.82 -26.82
CA LEU A 590 10.72 -16.89 -26.32
C LEU A 590 11.40 -17.42 -25.05
N HIS A 591 10.66 -18.08 -24.16
CA HIS A 591 11.26 -18.68 -22.96
C HIS A 591 12.11 -19.89 -23.29
N LYS A 592 11.70 -20.73 -24.25
CA LYS A 592 12.56 -21.82 -24.76
C LYS A 592 13.85 -21.26 -25.36
N LEU A 593 13.74 -20.13 -26.08
CA LEU A 593 14.87 -19.45 -26.70
C LEU A 593 15.85 -18.88 -25.66
N ASN A 594 15.35 -18.29 -24.57
CA ASN A 594 16.17 -17.81 -23.45
C ASN A 594 15.50 -17.96 -22.07
N PRO A 595 15.65 -19.13 -21.41
CA PRO A 595 14.98 -19.40 -20.12
C PRO A 595 15.48 -18.54 -18.96
N GLN A 596 16.67 -17.93 -19.11
CA GLN A 596 17.33 -17.13 -18.08
C GLN A 596 16.89 -15.67 -18.09
N ASN A 597 16.15 -15.23 -19.12
CA ASN A 597 15.65 -13.87 -19.18
C ASN A 597 14.52 -13.65 -18.17
N GLU A 598 14.71 -12.67 -17.29
CA GLU A 598 13.85 -12.45 -16.13
C GLU A 598 12.44 -11.95 -16.50
N TYR A 599 12.31 -11.10 -17.52
CA TYR A 599 11.01 -10.60 -18.00
C TYR A 599 10.21 -11.66 -18.72
N ILE A 600 10.87 -12.50 -19.52
CA ILE A 600 10.21 -13.64 -20.15
C ILE A 600 9.72 -14.62 -19.08
N LEU A 601 10.54 -14.90 -18.06
CA LEU A 601 10.12 -15.73 -16.93
C LEU A 601 8.92 -15.13 -16.19
N TYR A 602 8.94 -13.83 -15.88
CA TYR A 602 7.81 -13.13 -15.26
C TYR A 602 6.52 -13.30 -16.08
N ASN A 603 6.59 -13.01 -17.38
CA ASN A 603 5.44 -13.08 -18.29
C ASN A 603 4.88 -14.50 -18.43
N ILE A 604 5.73 -15.53 -18.40
CA ILE A 604 5.27 -16.91 -18.34
C ILE A 604 4.55 -17.22 -17.03
N LEU A 605 5.07 -16.76 -15.89
CA LEU A 605 4.42 -16.98 -14.61
C LEU A 605 3.05 -16.29 -14.57
N VAL A 606 2.93 -15.09 -15.12
CA VAL A 606 1.63 -14.41 -15.30
C VAL A 606 0.64 -15.29 -16.06
N LEU A 607 1.04 -15.79 -17.23
CA LEU A 607 0.18 -16.66 -18.04
C LEU A 607 -0.25 -17.93 -17.28
N LYS A 608 0.68 -18.57 -16.57
CA LYS A 608 0.38 -19.77 -15.76
C LYS A 608 -0.59 -19.51 -14.61
N VAL A 609 -0.58 -18.30 -14.06
CA VAL A 609 -1.51 -17.90 -12.99
C VAL A 609 -2.89 -17.54 -13.55
N LEU A 610 -2.94 -16.96 -14.74
CA LEU A 610 -4.19 -16.60 -15.42
C LEU A 610 -4.93 -17.82 -15.99
N ASP A 611 -4.20 -18.83 -16.50
CA ASP A 611 -4.81 -20.02 -17.09
C ASP A 611 -5.44 -20.93 -16.01
N CYS A 612 -6.75 -20.77 -15.83
CA CYS A 612 -7.51 -21.35 -14.72
C CYS A 612 -7.62 -22.89 -14.76
N ASN A 613 -7.32 -23.53 -15.89
CA ASN A 613 -7.59 -24.97 -16.08
C ASN A 613 -6.35 -25.86 -16.00
N THR A 614 -5.15 -25.30 -15.83
CA THR A 614 -3.89 -26.05 -16.00
C THR A 614 -3.03 -26.16 -14.74
N LEU A 615 -3.34 -25.42 -13.66
CA LEU A 615 -2.54 -25.52 -12.43
C LEU A 615 -2.71 -26.88 -11.75
N VAL A 616 -1.67 -27.71 -11.79
CA VAL A 616 -1.64 -29.01 -11.10
C VAL A 616 -0.77 -28.93 -9.85
N ARG A 617 -1.15 -29.68 -8.80
CA ARG A 617 -0.46 -29.67 -7.50
C ARG A 617 1.06 -29.89 -7.58
N SER A 618 1.52 -30.73 -8.50
CA SER A 618 2.94 -31.04 -8.71
C SER A 618 3.77 -29.84 -9.16
N GLU A 619 3.15 -28.82 -9.74
CA GLU A 619 3.84 -27.63 -10.27
C GLU A 619 3.88 -26.48 -9.27
N VAL A 620 3.04 -26.50 -8.23
CA VAL A 620 2.87 -25.36 -7.33
C VAL A 620 4.17 -24.96 -6.66
N ASP A 621 4.91 -25.92 -6.11
CA ASP A 621 6.13 -25.63 -5.34
C ASP A 621 7.20 -25.03 -6.28
N LYS A 622 7.28 -25.54 -7.51
CA LYS A 622 8.17 -25.02 -8.56
C LYS A 622 7.79 -23.59 -8.98
N ILE A 623 6.50 -23.33 -9.25
CA ILE A 623 6.02 -21.99 -9.62
C ILE A 623 6.27 -21.01 -8.46
N GLN A 624 6.05 -21.44 -7.21
CA GLN A 624 6.32 -20.61 -6.04
C GLN A 624 7.80 -20.24 -5.94
N GLU A 625 8.71 -21.20 -6.11
CA GLU A 625 10.16 -20.94 -6.10
C GLU A 625 10.56 -19.94 -7.18
N GLN A 626 9.97 -20.08 -8.38
CA GLN A 626 10.19 -19.14 -9.48
C GLN A 626 9.69 -17.74 -9.13
N ILE A 627 8.48 -17.59 -8.58
CA ILE A 627 7.95 -16.30 -8.12
C ILE A 627 8.85 -15.70 -7.03
N GLN A 628 9.29 -16.51 -6.06
CA GLN A 628 10.14 -16.04 -4.97
C GLN A 628 11.49 -15.54 -5.48
N SER A 629 12.04 -16.17 -6.51
CA SER A 629 13.31 -15.75 -7.13
C SER A 629 13.23 -14.33 -7.72
N LEU A 630 12.04 -13.89 -8.16
CA LEU A 630 11.82 -12.56 -8.75
C LEU A 630 12.01 -11.41 -7.77
N TYR A 631 11.82 -11.63 -6.45
CA TYR A 631 12.09 -10.61 -5.43
C TYR A 631 13.56 -10.19 -5.35
N TYR A 632 14.47 -11.00 -5.88
CA TYR A 632 15.91 -10.73 -5.90
C TYR A 632 16.38 -10.16 -7.25
N LYS A 633 15.43 -9.77 -8.12
CA LYS A 633 15.67 -9.27 -9.49
C LYS A 633 15.33 -7.79 -9.61
N THR A 634 15.36 -7.24 -10.83
CA THR A 634 15.14 -5.80 -11.08
C THR A 634 13.66 -5.36 -11.00
N PHE A 635 12.74 -6.25 -10.67
CA PHE A 635 11.31 -5.93 -10.57
C PHE A 635 11.01 -5.09 -9.34
N THR A 636 9.98 -4.25 -9.44
CA THR A 636 9.43 -3.59 -8.25
C THR A 636 8.79 -4.64 -7.35
N LYS A 637 8.91 -4.44 -6.03
CA LYS A 637 8.28 -5.33 -5.03
C LYS A 637 6.78 -5.50 -5.33
N ASN A 638 6.09 -4.41 -5.67
CA ASN A 638 4.66 -4.40 -5.98
C ASN A 638 4.30 -5.35 -7.14
N ALA A 639 5.06 -5.35 -8.23
CA ALA A 639 4.77 -6.20 -9.38
C ALA A 639 4.90 -7.70 -9.06
N VAL A 640 5.84 -8.06 -8.18
CA VAL A 640 6.02 -9.44 -7.70
C VAL A 640 4.95 -9.79 -6.65
N ASP A 641 4.59 -8.85 -5.77
CA ASP A 641 3.52 -9.02 -4.78
C ASP A 641 2.18 -9.32 -5.46
N ILE A 642 1.78 -8.58 -6.51
CA ILE A 642 0.53 -8.83 -7.28
C ILE A 642 0.52 -10.24 -7.90
N LEU A 643 1.62 -10.66 -8.52
CA LEU A 643 1.76 -12.01 -9.10
C LEU A 643 1.65 -13.08 -8.02
N ASN A 644 2.34 -12.89 -6.89
CA ASN A 644 2.36 -13.85 -5.79
C ASN A 644 0.98 -13.97 -5.12
N MET A 645 0.30 -12.84 -4.90
CA MET A 645 -1.06 -12.77 -4.35
C MET A 645 -2.06 -13.50 -5.26
N SER A 646 -2.04 -13.19 -6.56
CA SER A 646 -2.89 -13.84 -7.56
C SER A 646 -2.67 -15.36 -7.57
N PHE A 647 -1.40 -15.79 -7.48
CA PHE A 647 -1.06 -17.20 -7.41
C PHE A 647 -1.55 -17.88 -6.11
N GLN A 648 -1.43 -17.22 -4.96
CA GLN A 648 -1.94 -17.78 -3.70
C GLN A 648 -3.47 -17.93 -3.70
N ILE A 649 -4.21 -16.99 -4.29
CA ILE A 649 -5.66 -17.10 -4.43
C ILE A 649 -6.02 -18.32 -5.29
N LYS A 650 -5.30 -18.54 -6.40
CA LYS A 650 -5.46 -19.74 -7.24
C LYS A 650 -5.15 -21.04 -6.51
N ILE A 651 -4.12 -21.04 -5.66
CA ILE A 651 -3.80 -22.18 -4.79
C ILE A 651 -4.98 -22.50 -3.86
N ILE A 652 -5.63 -21.48 -3.30
CA ILE A 652 -6.77 -21.66 -2.38
C ILE A 652 -7.97 -22.24 -3.13
N GLN A 653 -8.26 -21.78 -4.33
CA GLN A 653 -9.30 -22.35 -5.20
C GLN A 653 -9.00 -23.81 -5.58
N LEU A 654 -7.73 -24.16 -5.86
CA LEU A 654 -7.32 -25.54 -6.14
C LEU A 654 -7.47 -26.45 -4.91
N ALA A 655 -7.22 -25.91 -3.71
CA ALA A 655 -7.15 -26.69 -2.49
C ALA A 655 -8.43 -27.49 -2.21
N ASP A 656 -9.59 -26.96 -2.57
CA ASP A 656 -10.89 -27.61 -2.35
C ASP A 656 -11.04 -28.92 -3.16
N SER A 657 -10.22 -29.12 -4.20
CA SER A 657 -10.26 -30.30 -5.09
C SER A 657 -9.16 -31.34 -4.83
N VAL A 658 -8.30 -31.16 -3.82
CA VAL A 658 -7.10 -31.99 -3.60
C VAL A 658 -7.05 -32.62 -2.20
N ARG A 659 -6.53 -33.86 -2.11
CA ARG A 659 -6.28 -34.54 -0.82
C ARG A 659 -5.30 -33.73 0.04
N ASN A 660 -5.62 -33.53 1.32
CA ASN A 660 -4.91 -32.61 2.23
C ASN A 660 -4.99 -31.13 1.83
N GLY A 661 -6.03 -30.73 1.10
CA GLY A 661 -6.28 -29.35 0.66
C GLY A 661 -6.24 -28.32 1.77
N GLU A 662 -6.75 -28.65 2.96
CA GLU A 662 -6.78 -27.72 4.11
C GLU A 662 -5.38 -27.21 4.51
N GLN A 663 -4.38 -28.10 4.62
CA GLN A 663 -3.00 -27.70 4.95
C GLN A 663 -2.42 -26.76 3.87
N PHE A 664 -2.78 -27.01 2.63
CA PHE A 664 -2.32 -26.27 1.47
C PHE A 664 -2.98 -24.88 1.39
N LYS A 665 -4.28 -24.81 1.66
CA LYS A 665 -5.06 -23.57 1.84
C LYS A 665 -4.45 -22.70 2.95
N GLN A 666 -4.15 -23.28 4.11
CA GLN A 666 -3.53 -22.57 5.23
C GLN A 666 -2.14 -22.00 4.90
N ALA A 667 -1.33 -22.73 4.14
CA ALA A 667 -0.02 -22.25 3.70
C ALA A 667 -0.13 -21.04 2.76
N ALA A 668 -1.09 -21.07 1.81
CA ALA A 668 -1.34 -19.96 0.91
C ALA A 668 -1.92 -18.74 1.63
N ILE A 669 -2.88 -18.93 2.52
CA ILE A 669 -3.41 -17.87 3.41
C ILE A 669 -2.26 -17.19 4.17
N SER A 670 -1.36 -17.98 4.79
CA SER A 670 -0.22 -17.43 5.52
C SER A 670 0.72 -16.62 4.63
N ARG A 671 0.89 -16.99 3.35
CA ARG A 671 1.69 -16.24 2.39
C ARG A 671 1.00 -14.93 2.00
N ILE A 672 -0.30 -14.96 1.70
CA ILE A 672 -1.10 -13.74 1.45
C ILE A 672 -0.92 -12.76 2.60
N LYS A 673 -1.10 -13.22 3.86
CA LYS A 673 -0.95 -12.37 5.05
C LYS A 673 0.43 -11.73 5.22
N LYS A 674 1.49 -12.37 4.70
CA LYS A 674 2.87 -11.86 4.76
C LYS A 674 3.22 -10.92 3.61
N THR A 675 2.61 -11.14 2.45
CA THR A 675 2.85 -10.37 1.23
C THR A 675 2.04 -9.08 1.22
N PHE A 676 0.78 -9.13 1.65
CA PHE A 676 -0.13 -8.00 1.60
C PHE A 676 0.24 -6.91 2.63
N ASP A 677 0.46 -5.67 2.15
CA ASP A 677 0.59 -4.48 2.99
C ASP A 677 -0.62 -3.56 2.78
N SER A 678 -1.60 -3.69 3.68
CA SER A 678 -2.81 -2.86 3.69
C SER A 678 -2.58 -1.35 3.59
N ARG A 679 -1.41 -0.82 3.97
CA ARG A 679 -1.17 0.64 3.94
C ARG A 679 -0.69 1.15 2.58
N GLY A 680 -0.23 0.25 1.71
CA GLY A 680 0.27 0.59 0.37
C GLY A 680 -0.78 0.40 -0.74
N GLU A 681 -1.99 -0.02 -0.40
CA GLU A 681 -3.01 -0.46 -1.35
C GLU A 681 -4.18 0.52 -1.47
N SER A 682 -4.92 0.44 -2.57
CA SER A 682 -6.13 1.26 -2.73
C SER A 682 -7.28 0.74 -1.84
N PRO A 683 -8.22 1.61 -1.41
CA PRO A 683 -9.39 1.19 -0.65
C PRO A 683 -10.20 0.07 -1.33
N GLU A 684 -10.30 0.08 -2.66
CA GLU A 684 -11.05 -0.93 -3.41
C GLU A 684 -10.35 -2.29 -3.42
N ASN A 685 -9.02 -2.31 -3.55
CA ASN A 685 -8.23 -3.53 -3.46
C ASN A 685 -8.29 -4.11 -2.04
N ALA A 686 -8.21 -3.24 -1.03
CA ALA A 686 -8.37 -3.65 0.37
C ALA A 686 -9.76 -4.26 0.62
N LEU A 687 -10.82 -3.67 0.07
CA LEU A 687 -12.18 -4.21 0.17
C LEU A 687 -12.31 -5.58 -0.53
N SER A 688 -11.74 -5.73 -1.73
CA SER A 688 -11.75 -7.01 -2.46
C SER A 688 -11.01 -8.11 -1.67
N ILE A 689 -9.83 -7.80 -1.12
CA ILE A 689 -9.07 -8.76 -0.33
C ILE A 689 -9.78 -9.05 1.00
N ALA A 690 -10.34 -8.05 1.67
CA ALA A 690 -11.12 -8.25 2.88
C ALA A 690 -12.33 -9.15 2.62
N SER A 691 -13.01 -8.97 1.49
CA SER A 691 -14.11 -9.85 1.02
C SER A 691 -13.65 -11.29 0.85
N PHE A 692 -12.50 -11.52 0.22
CA PHE A 692 -11.91 -12.86 0.13
C PHE A 692 -11.68 -13.49 1.52
N PHE A 693 -11.18 -12.71 2.49
CA PHE A 693 -10.97 -13.19 3.86
C PHE A 693 -12.27 -13.40 4.63
N ILE A 694 -13.32 -12.64 4.33
CA ILE A 694 -14.68 -12.87 4.82
C ILE A 694 -15.21 -14.21 4.30
N ASP A 695 -15.04 -14.51 3.02
CA ASP A 695 -15.53 -15.76 2.39
C ASP A 695 -14.86 -17.02 2.97
N ILE A 696 -13.64 -16.90 3.49
CA ILE A 696 -12.94 -17.97 4.21
C ILE A 696 -13.04 -17.85 5.74
N GLU A 697 -13.95 -16.99 6.24
CA GLU A 697 -14.30 -16.80 7.66
C GLU A 697 -13.15 -16.27 8.55
N ASP A 698 -12.14 -15.64 7.96
CA ASP A 698 -11.01 -15.01 8.67
C ASP A 698 -11.30 -13.54 8.96
N TYR A 699 -12.39 -13.31 9.72
CA TYR A 699 -12.94 -11.98 9.99
C TYR A 699 -11.94 -11.04 10.69
N SER A 700 -11.06 -11.60 11.52
CA SER A 700 -10.02 -10.85 12.23
C SER A 700 -9.05 -10.19 11.25
N TYR A 701 -8.58 -10.93 10.23
CA TYR A 701 -7.70 -10.39 9.23
C TYR A 701 -8.44 -9.49 8.23
N ALA A 702 -9.67 -9.83 7.83
CA ALA A 702 -10.50 -8.96 7.01
C ALA A 702 -10.68 -7.57 7.65
N LYS A 703 -10.97 -7.53 8.96
CA LYS A 703 -11.05 -6.27 9.71
C LYS A 703 -9.71 -5.54 9.76
N GLN A 704 -8.61 -6.25 9.99
CA GLN A 704 -7.27 -5.67 10.01
C GLN A 704 -6.92 -4.98 8.68
N ILE A 705 -7.37 -5.53 7.55
CA ILE A 705 -7.18 -4.94 6.22
C ILE A 705 -7.94 -3.62 6.08
N LEU A 706 -9.16 -3.54 6.61
CA LEU A 706 -10.04 -2.36 6.47
C LEU A 706 -9.77 -1.27 7.50
N ASP A 707 -9.28 -1.61 8.70
CA ASP A 707 -9.02 -0.67 9.79
C ASP A 707 -8.27 0.61 9.35
N PRO A 708 -7.19 0.56 8.54
CA PRO A 708 -6.47 1.76 8.11
C PRO A 708 -7.31 2.78 7.34
N TYR A 709 -8.35 2.33 6.61
CA TYR A 709 -9.14 3.17 5.71
C TYR A 709 -10.33 3.86 6.40
N ILE A 710 -10.69 3.39 7.59
CA ILE A 710 -11.82 3.90 8.37
C ILE A 710 -11.45 5.11 9.22
N PHE A 711 -10.15 5.32 9.48
CA PHE A 711 -9.68 6.47 10.27
C PHE A 711 -9.64 7.78 9.48
N ASP A 712 -9.76 7.73 8.15
CA ASP A 712 -9.83 8.92 7.30
C ASP A 712 -11.25 9.52 7.31
N ASN A 713 -11.38 10.83 7.20
CA ASN A 713 -12.69 11.50 7.25
C ASN A 713 -13.55 11.28 5.99
N ASN A 714 -13.02 10.61 4.96
CA ASN A 714 -13.69 10.39 3.69
C ASN A 714 -13.34 9.01 3.15
N TYR A 715 -14.22 8.03 3.39
CA TYR A 715 -14.08 6.66 2.91
C TYR A 715 -15.31 6.25 2.10
N ASP A 716 -15.11 5.22 1.28
CA ASP A 716 -16.16 4.59 0.47
C ASP A 716 -17.22 3.92 1.36
N SER A 717 -18.49 4.10 0.99
CA SER A 717 -19.62 3.59 1.79
C SER A 717 -19.64 2.06 1.85
N ASN A 718 -19.29 1.36 0.76
CA ASN A 718 -19.27 -0.11 0.77
C ASN A 718 -18.18 -0.62 1.70
N LEU A 719 -17.00 0.01 1.67
CA LEU A 719 -15.91 -0.31 2.61
C LEU A 719 -16.37 -0.12 4.06
N ALA A 720 -17.05 0.99 4.36
CA ALA A 720 -17.56 1.27 5.69
C ALA A 720 -18.66 0.30 6.14
N PHE A 721 -19.63 -0.04 5.28
CA PHE A 721 -20.64 -1.06 5.59
C PHE A 721 -20.00 -2.44 5.84
N CYS A 722 -18.98 -2.81 5.06
CA CYS A 722 -18.19 -4.03 5.29
C CYS A 722 -17.58 -4.03 6.69
N TRP A 723 -16.90 -2.93 7.03
CA TRP A 723 -16.24 -2.78 8.31
C TRP A 723 -17.21 -2.78 9.49
N VAL A 724 -18.37 -2.11 9.37
CA VAL A 724 -19.44 -2.14 10.38
C VAL A 724 -19.95 -3.56 10.60
N SER A 725 -20.14 -4.33 9.52
CA SER A 725 -20.56 -5.73 9.64
C SER A 725 -19.49 -6.58 10.35
N LEU A 726 -18.21 -6.38 10.05
CA LEU A 726 -17.10 -7.04 10.75
C LEU A 726 -17.05 -6.65 12.23
N CYS A 727 -17.37 -5.40 12.59
CA CYS A 727 -17.48 -4.98 13.99
C CYS A 727 -18.58 -5.73 14.76
N SER A 728 -19.61 -6.28 14.10
CA SER A 728 -20.63 -7.10 14.77
C SER A 728 -20.07 -8.43 15.29
N VAL A 729 -19.04 -8.98 14.64
CA VAL A 729 -18.32 -10.19 15.10
C VAL A 729 -17.44 -9.90 16.32
N PHE A 730 -17.08 -8.64 16.53
CA PHE A 730 -16.15 -8.19 17.57
C PHE A 730 -16.81 -7.10 18.43
N PRO A 731 -17.72 -7.48 19.36
CA PRO A 731 -18.63 -6.56 20.05
C PRO A 731 -17.94 -5.43 20.81
N GLU A 732 -16.70 -5.61 21.23
CA GLU A 732 -15.91 -4.56 21.88
C GLU A 732 -15.70 -3.34 20.97
N ASN A 733 -15.72 -3.51 19.65
CA ASN A 733 -15.58 -2.40 18.72
C ASN A 733 -16.86 -1.55 18.62
N LEU A 734 -18.03 -2.12 18.92
CA LEU A 734 -19.32 -1.39 18.93
C LEU A 734 -19.34 -0.28 20.01
N LEU A 735 -18.57 -0.47 21.08
CA LEU A 735 -18.42 0.48 22.18
C LEU A 735 -17.34 1.55 21.94
N THR A 736 -16.76 1.60 20.75
CA THR A 736 -15.73 2.60 20.41
C THR A 736 -16.36 3.88 19.86
N ARG A 737 -15.68 5.01 20.04
CA ARG A 737 -16.08 6.28 19.43
C ARG A 737 -15.82 6.27 17.94
N GLN A 738 -14.78 5.56 17.48
CA GLN A 738 -14.55 5.37 16.06
C GLN A 738 -15.75 4.69 15.38
N PHE A 739 -16.32 3.64 15.99
CA PHE A 739 -17.54 3.02 15.48
C PHE A 739 -18.71 4.01 15.40
N ALA A 740 -18.95 4.79 16.47
CA ALA A 740 -20.01 5.80 16.47
C ALA A 740 -19.85 6.85 15.35
N LYS A 741 -18.62 7.33 15.11
CA LYS A 741 -18.33 8.25 13.99
C LYS A 741 -18.63 7.62 12.64
N VAL A 742 -18.31 6.34 12.48
CA VAL A 742 -18.58 5.63 11.22
C VAL A 742 -20.07 5.48 10.97
N ILE A 743 -20.82 5.13 12.00
CA ILE A 743 -22.29 5.08 11.94
C ILE A 743 -22.87 6.46 11.57
N GLU A 744 -22.38 7.54 12.18
CA GLU A 744 -22.81 8.91 11.86
C GLU A 744 -22.51 9.29 10.40
N GLN A 745 -21.30 9.02 9.91
CA GLN A 745 -20.93 9.31 8.53
C GLN A 745 -21.69 8.44 7.52
N LEU A 746 -21.92 7.17 7.81
CA LEU A 746 -22.75 6.29 6.98
C LEU A 746 -24.19 6.78 6.91
N TYR A 747 -24.73 7.35 7.99
CA TYR A 747 -26.07 7.94 7.96
C TYR A 747 -26.17 9.10 6.96
N GLU A 748 -25.15 9.97 6.93
CA GLU A 748 -25.08 11.08 5.98
C GLU A 748 -24.88 10.62 4.53
N GLN A 749 -24.27 9.46 4.31
CA GLN A 749 -24.03 8.89 2.97
C GLN A 749 -25.22 8.06 2.45
N ASP A 750 -25.77 7.15 3.26
CA ASP A 750 -26.87 6.24 2.92
C ASP A 750 -27.68 5.87 4.17
N SER A 751 -28.57 6.78 4.58
CA SER A 751 -29.41 6.63 5.76
C SER A 751 -30.33 5.41 5.69
N LEU A 752 -30.87 5.08 4.51
CA LEU A 752 -31.77 3.94 4.34
C LEU A 752 -31.05 2.62 4.61
N LYS A 753 -29.89 2.42 3.99
CA LYS A 753 -29.09 1.20 4.20
C LYS A 753 -28.60 1.08 5.63
N LEU A 754 -28.20 2.18 6.27
CA LEU A 754 -27.81 2.16 7.68
C LEU A 754 -28.99 1.79 8.59
N CYS A 755 -30.14 2.45 8.43
CA CYS A 755 -31.30 2.19 9.28
C CYS A 755 -31.84 0.76 9.08
N ASP A 756 -31.68 0.19 7.88
CA ASP A 756 -31.95 -1.22 7.59
C ASP A 756 -31.13 -2.20 8.45
N LEU A 757 -29.90 -1.84 8.84
CA LEU A 757 -29.10 -2.68 9.73
C LEU A 757 -29.73 -2.83 11.12
N PHE A 758 -30.44 -1.80 11.58
CA PHE A 758 -31.16 -1.85 12.85
C PHE A 758 -32.52 -2.54 12.71
N SER A 759 -33.32 -2.13 11.70
CA SER A 759 -34.69 -2.65 11.52
C SER A 759 -34.72 -4.16 11.25
N LYS A 760 -33.74 -4.67 10.49
CA LYS A 760 -33.57 -6.10 10.19
C LYS A 760 -32.82 -6.88 11.27
N LYS A 761 -32.50 -6.24 12.40
CA LYS A 761 -31.76 -6.85 13.53
C LYS A 761 -30.42 -7.45 13.09
N HIS A 762 -29.74 -6.81 12.12
CA HIS A 762 -28.42 -7.22 11.67
C HIS A 762 -27.33 -6.83 12.68
N LEU A 763 -27.51 -5.73 13.40
CA LEU A 763 -26.65 -5.37 14.53
C LEU A 763 -27.25 -5.89 15.84
N THR A 764 -26.40 -6.45 16.70
CA THR A 764 -26.79 -6.78 18.08
C THR A 764 -27.31 -5.55 18.80
N ILE A 765 -28.32 -5.74 19.64
CA ILE A 765 -28.91 -4.67 20.44
C ILE A 765 -27.91 -4.03 21.41
N THR A 766 -26.84 -4.72 21.79
CA THR A 766 -25.78 -4.14 22.64
C THR A 766 -25.04 -3.00 21.94
N VAL A 767 -25.21 -2.82 20.63
CA VAL A 767 -24.74 -1.61 19.92
C VAL A 767 -25.32 -0.33 20.55
N LEU A 768 -26.51 -0.40 21.15
CA LEU A 768 -27.17 0.72 21.84
C LEU A 768 -26.59 0.98 23.25
N GLU A 769 -25.61 0.19 23.70
CA GLU A 769 -24.78 0.54 24.87
C GLU A 769 -23.83 1.70 24.56
N ASN A 770 -23.57 1.97 23.27
CA ASN A 770 -22.90 3.18 22.82
C ASN A 770 -23.91 4.35 22.75
N PRO A 771 -23.76 5.39 23.59
CA PRO A 771 -24.76 6.46 23.68
C PRO A 771 -24.88 7.29 22.40
N ASP A 772 -23.79 7.46 21.65
CA ASP A 772 -23.80 8.22 20.40
C ASP A 772 -24.57 7.47 19.31
N VAL A 773 -24.35 6.14 19.21
CA VAL A 773 -25.10 5.27 18.29
C VAL A 773 -26.56 5.18 18.69
N LYS A 774 -26.85 5.02 19.99
CA LYS A 774 -28.22 5.00 20.50
C LYS A 774 -28.97 6.28 20.12
N LYS A 775 -28.35 7.44 20.35
CA LYS A 775 -28.96 8.72 20.05
C LYS A 775 -29.32 8.81 18.57
N LEU A 776 -28.39 8.46 17.68
CA LEU A 776 -28.64 8.43 16.25
C LEU A 776 -29.78 7.46 15.90
N PHE A 777 -29.74 6.23 16.41
CA PHE A 777 -30.78 5.23 16.17
C PHE A 777 -32.18 5.75 16.57
N LEU A 778 -32.32 6.29 17.78
CA LEU A 778 -33.61 6.75 18.31
C LEU A 778 -34.12 8.03 17.62
N GLU A 779 -33.23 8.94 17.23
CA GLU A 779 -33.63 10.23 16.63
C GLU A 779 -33.79 10.16 15.11
N LYS A 780 -33.13 9.22 14.44
CA LYS A 780 -32.95 9.25 12.98
C LYS A 780 -33.45 8.03 12.24
N CYS A 781 -33.37 6.86 12.86
CA CYS A 781 -33.74 5.60 12.22
C CYS A 781 -35.11 5.08 12.61
N GLU A 782 -35.92 5.86 13.37
CA GLU A 782 -37.26 5.55 13.88
C GLU A 782 -37.82 4.25 13.32
N CYS A 783 -37.48 3.13 13.97
CA CYS A 783 -37.82 1.83 13.43
C CYS A 783 -39.24 1.44 13.86
N ASP A 784 -40.01 0.93 12.90
CA ASP A 784 -41.19 0.07 13.08
C ASP A 784 -40.90 -1.23 13.87
N LEU A 785 -39.72 -1.37 14.51
CA LEU A 785 -39.36 -2.42 15.48
C LEU A 785 -40.36 -2.52 16.64
N LEU A 786 -41.20 -1.49 16.85
CA LEU A 786 -42.24 -1.41 17.87
C LEU A 786 -43.64 -1.92 17.42
N LEU A 787 -43.84 -2.23 16.13
CA LEU A 787 -45.17 -2.56 15.59
C LEU A 787 -45.48 -4.05 15.40
N ASP A 788 -44.57 -4.97 15.76
CA ASP A 788 -44.91 -6.40 15.91
C ASP A 788 -45.66 -6.68 17.24
N ASN A 789 -46.46 -5.71 17.70
CA ASN A 789 -47.57 -5.94 18.62
C ASN A 789 -48.85 -6.11 17.78
N ASN A 790 -48.99 -7.25 17.12
CA ASN A 790 -50.28 -7.82 16.71
C ASN A 790 -50.24 -9.35 16.75
#